data_AF-U9UQ73-F1
#
_entry.id   AF-U9UQ73-F1
#
_cell.length_a   1.000
_cell.length_b   1.000
_cell.length_c   1.000
_cell.angle_alpha   90.00
_cell.angle_beta   90.00
_cell.angle_gamma   90.00
#
_symmetry.space_group_name_H-M   'P 1'
#
loop_
_entity.id
_entity.type
_entity.pdbx_description
1 polymer ?
#
loop_
_entity_poly.entity_id
_entity_poly.type
_entity_poly.pdbx_seq_one_letter_code
_entity_poly.pdbx_strand_id
1 'polypeptide(L)'
;MAKLKICDWGSLDENLIQIRVATLKRLFPTVVSYGLEQKDSVTEQLTNHDTGEHIDDPVVSLSDILHDFEKSIELLPDSDIQLYEENGSFERLSEDLRCYFEEIVQPRRESLDDIMWFTNCDKFFKYIIERRVLRVRNWYMQNTAKFPQDNSDIVNGNYLMEQEISKLTLFWTLCGLTCHQCNLKCVKNRDHQENHDCLTDHKCHFLCHFIEAHNNRLIPVCSHKAGHEGKHACDKISHLCGKPCSLIDKRNCQKVCSKEIGHDDGEHLCQSKRHYCGKDCSLSTHTIKGDYHCPNKCIISYEEQHSSHRCENETCPIQCPIPDCKERCQSNDHFHSDLQVDHFCGNEHQCQKFCEDDGICKVTTEPKRQEEVYKGLVKETSIAFTKYTQSNERLRCIKKIPPNKFEHTGKHTHGEDSFHFCDAKCQFCEYFCTLPYGHKQIHDTRHGNMTQTEFTGESNEFEYAGHKLRVGDQGVFVLCNLHCKDLGRHRHIDYCQNAENCKLGNQGQDIQHINEKVQPNPDNPKDFISHKLFWERTGFKDPYSVQEQQEFTKCDHECSDEKHHKSQGSNAPPPTKSFCELQLFHAPLNPSSNPPNDYGYISLDGHHFDCENPSTREAVFHIIFVLDRSGSMSFYQAVYQFMDARINSATTNQNQMSATQDSISLILFDHEVIVPFEYRDLTDPKDLLNSMLQHQARGGTNYDLAIQKAGFLITSYFDPTKVNIIIFLSDGLCGVPFNQLHTICKQNKTRGSPLYLYTVLFSSDARSHSLEEMAKIAQSYHPQNSSSGALRCQFTRTVNEVTLVNHFTGVAESLRKHKPALLKKNLN
;
A
#
# COMPACT_ATOMS: atom_id res chain seq x y z
N MET A 1 6.80 17.58 -20.47
CA MET A 1 6.91 16.13 -20.75
C MET A 1 7.21 15.26 -19.52
N ALA A 2 7.86 15.75 -18.45
CA ALA A 2 8.12 14.94 -17.24
C ALA A 2 6.88 14.37 -16.53
N LYS A 3 5.71 15.06 -16.61
CA LYS A 3 4.43 14.61 -16.02
C LYS A 3 3.95 13.22 -16.50
N LEU A 4 4.39 12.77 -17.68
CA LEU A 4 4.03 11.44 -18.24
C LEU A 4 4.84 10.26 -17.65
N LYS A 5 5.85 10.52 -16.79
CA LYS A 5 6.64 9.46 -16.14
C LYS A 5 6.28 9.19 -14.68
N ILE A 6 5.37 9.98 -14.09
CA ILE A 6 5.00 9.86 -12.66
C ILE A 6 3.50 9.61 -12.48
N CYS A 7 2.65 9.98 -13.44
CA CYS A 7 1.20 9.72 -13.39
C CYS A 7 0.50 10.29 -12.14
N ASP A 8 0.88 11.53 -11.79
CA ASP A 8 0.12 12.39 -10.90
C ASP A 8 -1.15 12.89 -11.63
N TRP A 9 -2.30 12.62 -11.01
CA TRP A 9 -3.61 13.10 -11.44
C TRP A 9 -4.49 13.50 -10.24
N GLY A 10 -3.89 13.97 -9.14
CA GLY A 10 -4.59 15.01 -8.38
C GLY A 10 -4.82 16.21 -9.31
N SER A 11 -5.69 17.16 -8.94
CA SER A 11 -5.47 18.50 -9.47
C SER A 11 -4.05 18.90 -9.02
N LEU A 12 -3.22 19.41 -9.93
CA LEU A 12 -1.85 19.79 -9.55
C LEU A 12 -1.87 20.77 -8.37
N ASP A 13 -2.93 21.56 -8.30
CA ASP A 13 -3.18 22.54 -7.26
C ASP A 13 -3.42 21.88 -5.89
N GLU A 14 -4.17 20.77 -5.77
CA GLU A 14 -4.36 20.07 -4.49
C GLU A 14 -3.06 19.47 -3.92
N ASN A 15 -2.25 18.82 -4.75
CA ASN A 15 -0.95 18.30 -4.32
C ASN A 15 0.01 19.44 -3.94
N LEU A 16 -0.01 20.55 -4.68
CA LEU A 16 0.77 21.75 -4.34
C LEU A 16 0.30 22.42 -3.04
N ILE A 17 -1.01 22.49 -2.78
CA ILE A 17 -1.57 22.98 -1.51
C ILE A 17 -1.04 22.13 -0.35
N GLN A 18 -1.15 20.80 -0.45
CA GLN A 18 -0.73 19.89 0.62
C GLN A 18 0.77 19.98 0.89
N ILE A 19 1.61 20.00 -0.15
CA ILE A 19 3.07 20.15 -0.01
C ILE A 19 3.42 21.51 0.61
N ARG A 20 2.82 22.62 0.14
CA ARG A 20 3.07 23.96 0.71
C ARG A 20 2.62 24.02 2.16
N VAL A 21 1.36 23.68 2.46
CA VAL A 21 0.81 23.72 3.82
C VAL A 21 1.58 22.81 4.79
N ALA A 22 1.97 21.59 4.38
CA ALA A 22 2.78 20.70 5.21
C ALA A 22 4.20 21.27 5.48
N THR A 23 4.79 21.93 4.48
CA THR A 23 6.08 22.62 4.63
C THR A 23 5.96 23.77 5.63
N LEU A 24 4.96 24.65 5.48
CA LEU A 24 4.71 25.77 6.39
C LEU A 24 4.45 25.27 7.83
N LYS A 25 3.60 24.24 8.01
CA LYS A 25 3.30 23.63 9.32
C LYS A 25 4.54 23.15 10.07
N ARG A 26 5.53 22.58 9.35
CA ARG A 26 6.81 22.14 9.94
C ARG A 26 7.65 23.31 10.44
N LEU A 27 7.52 24.49 9.82
CA LEU A 27 8.30 25.68 10.15
C LEU A 27 7.69 26.52 11.28
N PHE A 28 6.40 26.35 11.63
CA PHE A 28 5.73 27.17 12.65
C PHE A 28 6.50 27.32 13.97
N PRO A 29 7.10 26.26 14.58
CA PRO A 29 7.84 26.42 15.83
C PRO A 29 9.04 27.37 15.67
N THR A 30 9.81 27.23 14.60
CA THR A 30 10.97 28.09 14.29
C THR A 30 10.53 29.52 13.96
N VAL A 31 9.51 29.65 13.11
CA VAL A 31 8.98 30.93 12.62
C VAL A 31 8.38 31.76 13.74
N VAL A 32 7.62 31.15 14.66
CA VAL A 32 7.09 31.84 15.85
C VAL A 32 8.21 32.17 16.85
N SER A 33 9.18 31.27 17.06
CA SER A 33 10.26 31.48 18.02
C SER A 33 11.29 32.53 17.59
N TYR A 34 11.63 32.58 16.31
CA TYR A 34 12.75 33.40 15.79
C TYR A 34 12.39 34.40 14.68
N GLY A 35 11.20 34.34 14.07
CA GLY A 35 10.87 35.21 12.93
C GLY A 35 11.71 34.89 11.69
N LEU A 36 12.06 33.60 11.55
CA LEU A 36 12.98 33.01 10.56
C LEU A 36 12.49 31.59 10.19
N GLU A 37 12.81 31.12 8.99
CA GLU A 37 12.51 29.74 8.57
C GLU A 37 13.57 28.75 9.10
N GLN A 38 14.83 29.17 9.21
CA GLN A 38 15.92 28.40 9.81
C GLN A 38 16.90 29.27 10.60
N LYS A 39 17.37 28.78 11.75
CA LYS A 39 18.39 29.41 12.60
C LYS A 39 19.42 28.37 13.07
N ASP A 40 20.10 27.74 12.11
CA ASP A 40 21.17 26.76 12.35
C ASP A 40 22.51 27.29 11.79
N SER A 41 23.18 26.53 10.91
CA SER A 41 24.43 26.93 10.24
C SER A 41 24.23 27.97 9.14
N VAL A 42 22.99 28.17 8.69
CA VAL A 42 22.56 29.20 7.75
C VAL A 42 21.29 29.83 8.33
N THR A 43 21.24 31.16 8.32
CA THR A 43 20.06 31.94 8.73
C THR A 43 19.15 32.12 7.51
N GLU A 44 17.96 31.52 7.52
CA GLU A 44 16.98 31.67 6.44
C GLU A 44 15.84 32.60 6.87
N GLN A 45 15.71 33.74 6.19
CA GLN A 45 14.66 34.73 6.42
C GLN A 45 13.28 34.20 6.00
N LEU A 46 12.22 34.72 6.64
CA LEU A 46 10.84 34.50 6.19
C LEU A 46 10.72 34.90 4.72
N THR A 47 10.29 33.98 3.87
CA THR A 47 10.34 34.17 2.41
C THR A 47 9.00 33.78 1.79
N ASN A 48 8.61 34.51 0.74
CA ASN A 48 7.52 34.14 -0.13
C ASN A 48 8.01 33.03 -1.06
N HIS A 49 7.55 31.78 -0.86
CA HIS A 49 8.00 30.60 -1.62
C HIS A 49 7.53 30.58 -3.08
N ASP A 50 6.82 31.61 -3.55
CA ASP A 50 6.41 31.77 -4.95
C ASP A 50 7.20 32.86 -5.70
N THR A 51 7.61 33.95 -5.03
CA THR A 51 8.45 35.01 -5.63
C THR A 51 9.94 34.90 -5.27
N GLY A 52 10.27 34.23 -4.15
CA GLY A 52 11.60 34.23 -3.56
C GLY A 52 11.95 35.50 -2.78
N GLU A 53 11.01 36.43 -2.62
CA GLU A 53 11.21 37.69 -1.90
C GLU A 53 11.06 37.50 -0.38
N HIS A 54 11.86 38.22 0.40
CA HIS A 54 11.78 38.18 1.86
C HIS A 54 10.57 38.96 2.39
N ILE A 55 9.97 38.46 3.47
CA ILE A 55 8.92 39.15 4.22
C ILE A 55 9.57 40.23 5.09
N ASP A 56 9.15 41.46 4.85
CA ASP A 56 9.71 42.67 5.45
C ASP A 56 9.93 42.56 6.98
N ASP A 57 11.06 43.10 7.45
CA ASP A 57 11.46 43.21 8.85
C ASP A 57 11.77 44.70 9.13
N PRO A 58 10.72 45.55 9.25
CA PRO A 58 10.91 46.99 9.29
C PRO A 58 11.62 47.42 10.58
N VAL A 59 12.59 48.32 10.44
CA VAL A 59 13.21 49.01 11.58
C VAL A 59 12.16 49.96 12.19
N VAL A 60 11.97 49.85 13.50
CA VAL A 60 10.95 50.61 14.27
C VAL A 60 11.64 51.54 15.26
N SER A 61 11.08 52.73 15.49
CA SER A 61 11.55 53.65 16.54
C SER A 61 10.82 53.42 17.85
N LEU A 62 11.53 53.48 18.99
CA LEU A 62 10.93 53.41 20.33
C LEU A 62 9.82 54.45 20.58
N SER A 63 9.87 55.60 19.89
CA SER A 63 8.82 56.63 19.90
C SER A 63 7.45 56.13 19.45
N ASP A 64 7.41 55.10 18.61
CA ASP A 64 6.19 54.57 18.01
C ASP A 64 5.41 53.67 19.02
N ILE A 65 6.08 53.28 20.11
CA ILE A 65 5.55 52.44 21.18
C ILE A 65 5.18 53.28 22.41
N LEU A 66 6.09 54.16 22.83
CA LEU A 66 5.94 55.00 24.02
C LEU A 66 5.90 56.46 23.58
N HIS A 67 4.70 57.01 23.47
CA HIS A 67 4.45 58.35 22.94
C HIS A 67 5.11 59.46 23.81
N ASP A 68 5.40 59.17 25.07
CA ASP A 68 6.09 60.07 26.01
C ASP A 68 7.64 59.96 25.94
N PHE A 69 8.19 59.14 25.04
CA PHE A 69 9.63 58.89 24.92
C PHE A 69 10.25 59.74 23.81
N GLU A 70 10.87 60.86 24.18
CA GLU A 70 11.39 61.89 23.26
C GLU A 70 12.58 61.45 22.38
N LYS A 71 13.20 60.28 22.64
CA LYS A 71 14.39 59.81 21.90
C LYS A 71 14.01 58.81 20.82
N SER A 72 14.26 59.16 19.56
CA SER A 72 14.25 58.20 18.45
C SER A 72 15.42 57.23 18.59
N ILE A 73 15.14 56.02 19.10
CA ILE A 73 16.11 54.93 19.20
C ILE A 73 15.53 53.75 18.41
N GLU A 74 16.31 53.25 17.46
CA GLU A 74 15.95 52.10 16.63
C GLU A 74 15.94 50.81 17.46
N LEU A 75 14.89 50.01 17.29
CA LEU A 75 14.79 48.69 17.90
C LEU A 75 15.52 47.63 17.09
N LEU A 76 15.96 46.59 17.79
CA LEU A 76 16.47 45.37 17.19
C LEU A 76 15.46 44.83 16.15
N PRO A 77 15.93 44.34 14.97
CA PRO A 77 15.11 43.62 14.01
C PRO A 77 14.33 42.48 14.65
N ASP A 78 13.17 42.12 14.10
CA ASP A 78 12.39 41.02 14.62
C ASP A 78 13.14 39.69 14.52
N SER A 79 13.85 39.46 13.42
CA SER A 79 14.60 38.22 13.17
C SER A 79 15.80 37.97 14.11
N ASP A 80 16.31 39.00 14.77
CA ASP A 80 17.43 38.86 15.72
C ASP A 80 16.97 38.32 17.09
N ILE A 81 15.70 38.52 17.46
CA ILE A 81 15.19 38.23 18.80
C ILE A 81 14.61 36.82 18.89
N GLN A 82 15.12 36.00 19.82
CA GLN A 82 14.46 34.77 20.23
C GLN A 82 13.34 35.09 21.23
N LEU A 83 12.10 34.80 20.84
CA LEU A 83 10.92 35.07 21.66
C LEU A 83 10.31 33.80 22.26
N TYR A 84 10.60 32.60 21.75
CA TYR A 84 10.04 31.38 22.31
C TYR A 84 11.03 30.22 22.26
N GLU A 85 10.79 29.24 23.12
CA GLU A 85 11.50 27.98 23.22
C GLU A 85 10.59 26.99 23.93
N GLU A 86 10.45 25.77 23.39
CA GLU A 86 9.61 24.76 24.03
C GLU A 86 10.26 24.28 25.34
N ASN A 87 9.55 24.46 26.46
CA ASN A 87 10.04 24.25 27.83
C ASN A 87 11.13 25.24 28.30
N GLY A 88 11.31 26.37 27.61
CA GLY A 88 12.24 27.43 28.03
C GLY A 88 11.78 28.17 29.30
N SER A 89 12.75 28.66 30.09
CA SER A 89 12.48 29.58 31.21
C SER A 89 12.17 30.98 30.66
N PHE A 90 11.06 31.55 31.13
CA PHE A 90 10.69 32.93 30.80
C PHE A 90 11.71 33.93 31.35
N GLU A 91 12.25 33.68 32.54
CA GLU A 91 13.24 34.54 33.18
C GLU A 91 14.49 34.72 32.32
N ARG A 92 14.95 33.61 31.69
CA ARG A 92 16.08 33.59 30.76
C ARG A 92 15.74 34.28 29.44
N LEU A 93 14.64 33.90 28.78
CA LEU A 93 14.27 34.48 27.47
C LEU A 93 13.91 35.97 27.56
N SER A 94 13.42 36.44 28.71
CA SER A 94 13.15 37.85 28.95
C SER A 94 14.36 38.65 29.44
N GLU A 95 15.50 38.01 29.75
CA GLU A 95 16.65 38.70 30.37
C GLU A 95 17.18 39.83 29.49
N ASP A 96 17.54 39.54 28.24
CA ASP A 96 18.09 40.54 27.30
C ASP A 96 17.10 41.69 27.04
N LEU A 97 15.81 41.39 26.88
CA LEU A 97 14.78 42.42 26.66
C LEU A 97 14.47 43.24 27.92
N ARG A 98 14.56 42.65 29.13
CA ARG A 98 14.45 43.38 30.41
C ARG A 98 15.64 44.31 30.60
N CYS A 99 16.85 43.83 30.35
CA CYS A 99 18.08 44.63 30.41
C CYS A 99 18.03 45.80 29.41
N TYR A 100 17.68 45.52 28.14
CA TYR A 100 17.51 46.57 27.13
C TYR A 100 16.46 47.61 27.55
N PHE A 101 15.31 47.18 28.07
CA PHE A 101 14.27 48.11 28.54
C PHE A 101 14.75 48.98 29.71
N GLU A 102 15.43 48.40 30.71
CA GLU A 102 15.92 49.18 31.85
C GLU A 102 17.12 50.09 31.52
N GLU A 103 17.98 49.72 30.57
CA GLU A 103 19.14 50.55 30.16
C GLU A 103 18.75 51.67 29.19
N ILE A 104 17.87 51.38 28.23
CA ILE A 104 17.58 52.28 27.10
C ILE A 104 16.30 53.08 27.30
N VAL A 105 15.26 52.47 27.90
CA VAL A 105 13.90 53.04 27.95
C VAL A 105 13.60 53.64 29.32
N GLN A 106 13.58 52.84 30.39
CA GLN A 106 13.21 53.31 31.73
C GLN A 106 13.86 52.44 32.84
N PRO A 107 14.91 52.92 33.53
CA PRO A 107 15.51 52.20 34.66
C PRO A 107 14.50 52.02 35.81
N ARG A 108 14.26 50.78 36.26
CA ARG A 108 13.23 50.51 37.28
C ARG A 108 13.56 51.16 38.62
N ARG A 109 14.83 51.12 39.00
CA ARG A 109 15.38 51.68 40.25
C ARG A 109 15.16 53.19 40.41
N GLU A 110 14.91 53.91 39.31
CA GLU A 110 14.70 55.37 39.28
C GLU A 110 13.20 55.73 39.17
N SER A 111 12.31 54.76 38.94
CA SER A 111 10.87 55.01 38.84
C SER A 111 10.21 55.15 40.21
N LEU A 112 9.68 56.34 40.51
CA LEU A 112 8.88 56.63 41.71
C LEU A 112 7.55 55.87 41.74
N ASP A 113 7.05 55.42 40.59
CA ASP A 113 5.84 54.62 40.45
C ASP A 113 6.15 53.32 39.68
N ASP A 114 6.08 52.20 40.39
CA ASP A 114 6.32 50.87 39.82
C ASP A 114 5.13 50.36 38.99
N ILE A 115 3.91 50.85 39.22
CA ILE A 115 2.74 50.52 38.39
C ILE A 115 2.91 51.18 37.02
N MET A 116 3.38 52.42 36.98
CA MET A 116 3.67 53.13 35.73
C MET A 116 4.82 52.45 34.96
N TRP A 117 5.92 52.13 35.65
CA TRP A 117 7.05 51.38 35.06
C TRP A 117 6.60 50.03 34.50
N PHE A 118 5.84 49.25 35.28
CA PHE A 118 5.32 47.94 34.85
C PHE A 118 4.42 48.07 33.62
N THR A 119 3.56 49.10 33.58
CA THR A 119 2.69 49.38 32.43
C THR A 119 3.48 49.70 31.17
N ASN A 120 4.60 50.41 31.28
CA ASN A 120 5.48 50.70 30.14
C ASN A 120 6.25 49.46 29.68
N CYS A 121 6.73 48.62 30.61
CA CYS A 121 7.38 47.35 30.32
C CYS A 121 6.44 46.34 29.62
N ASP A 122 5.20 46.22 30.11
CA ASP A 122 4.15 45.39 29.50
C ASP A 122 3.79 45.86 28.07
N LYS A 123 3.63 47.18 27.84
CA LYS A 123 3.45 47.74 26.49
C LYS A 123 4.62 47.42 25.57
N PHE A 124 5.85 47.56 26.06
CA PHE A 124 7.07 47.31 25.29
C PHE A 124 7.17 45.86 24.83
N PHE A 125 6.94 44.88 25.71
CA PHE A 125 6.91 43.48 25.32
C PHE A 125 5.75 43.17 24.36
N LYS A 126 4.54 43.64 24.65
CA LYS A 126 3.37 43.44 23.76
C LYS A 126 3.65 43.89 22.34
N TYR A 127 4.26 45.06 22.15
CA TYR A 127 4.62 45.56 20.83
C TYR A 127 5.61 44.63 20.09
N ILE A 128 6.66 44.15 20.76
CA ILE A 128 7.63 43.22 20.16
C ILE A 128 6.93 41.92 19.72
N ILE A 129 6.02 41.40 20.54
CA ILE A 129 5.24 40.20 20.21
C ILE A 129 4.26 40.47 19.06
N GLU A 130 3.54 41.59 19.07
CA GLU A 130 2.62 41.97 18.00
C GLU A 130 3.34 42.11 16.65
N ARG A 131 4.56 42.66 16.63
CA ARG A 131 5.42 42.70 15.43
C ARG A 131 5.70 41.29 14.89
N ARG A 132 6.13 40.35 15.73
CA ARG A 132 6.31 38.93 15.36
C ARG A 132 5.02 38.32 14.82
N VAL A 133 3.91 38.48 15.54
CA VAL A 133 2.60 37.92 15.18
C VAL A 133 2.14 38.42 13.80
N LEU A 134 2.29 39.71 13.52
CA LEU A 134 1.95 40.30 12.22
C LEU A 134 2.85 39.77 11.09
N ARG A 135 4.17 39.65 11.30
CA ARG A 135 5.10 39.09 10.31
C ARG A 135 4.77 37.62 10.00
N VAL A 136 4.50 36.79 11.01
CA VAL A 136 4.15 35.37 10.83
C VAL A 136 2.82 35.20 10.09
N ARG A 137 1.78 35.97 10.46
CA ARG A 137 0.49 35.97 9.75
C ARG A 137 0.64 36.38 8.28
N ASN A 138 1.41 37.44 8.01
CA ASN A 138 1.68 37.92 6.65
C ASN A 138 2.45 36.87 5.83
N TRP A 139 3.48 36.24 6.41
CA TRP A 139 4.23 35.16 5.77
C TRP A 139 3.34 33.97 5.39
N TYR A 140 2.45 33.51 6.29
CA TYR A 140 1.53 32.43 5.97
C TYR A 140 0.55 32.82 4.87
N MET A 141 -0.11 33.99 5.02
CA MET A 141 -1.06 34.53 4.06
C MET A 141 -0.46 34.63 2.65
N GLN A 142 0.75 35.19 2.51
CA GLN A 142 1.42 35.28 1.20
C GLN A 142 1.72 33.91 0.61
N ASN A 143 2.20 32.97 1.43
CA ASN A 143 2.53 31.61 1.00
C ASN A 143 1.30 30.74 0.68
N THR A 144 0.07 31.16 1.05
CA THR A 144 -1.18 30.50 0.69
C THR A 144 -2.09 31.31 -0.25
N ALA A 145 -1.77 32.57 -0.58
CA ALA A 145 -2.66 33.51 -1.27
C ALA A 145 -3.16 33.03 -2.65
N LYS A 146 -2.35 32.26 -3.38
CA LYS A 146 -2.68 31.76 -4.73
C LYS A 146 -3.67 30.59 -4.76
N PHE A 147 -4.08 30.08 -3.61
CA PHE A 147 -4.92 28.89 -3.48
C PHE A 147 -6.34 29.27 -2.96
N PRO A 148 -7.34 28.38 -3.07
CA PRO A 148 -8.67 28.62 -2.51
C PRO A 148 -8.62 28.72 -0.97
N GLN A 149 -9.02 29.85 -0.41
CA GLN A 149 -8.87 30.13 1.04
C GLN A 149 -9.86 29.35 1.92
N ASP A 150 -10.90 28.79 1.31
CA ASP A 150 -11.88 27.86 1.88
C ASP A 150 -11.38 26.40 1.90
N ASN A 151 -10.25 26.10 1.27
CA ASN A 151 -9.67 24.76 1.26
C ASN A 151 -9.30 24.30 2.69
N SER A 152 -9.76 23.09 3.04
CA SER A 152 -9.59 22.54 4.39
C SER A 152 -8.14 22.45 4.87
N ASP A 153 -7.15 22.18 4.01
CA ASP A 153 -5.74 22.13 4.42
C ASP A 153 -5.23 23.51 4.86
N ILE A 154 -5.65 24.57 4.15
CA ILE A 154 -5.29 25.97 4.43
C ILE A 154 -6.00 26.47 5.69
N VAL A 155 -7.31 26.23 5.82
CA VAL A 155 -8.07 26.60 7.03
C VAL A 155 -7.48 25.94 8.28
N ASN A 156 -7.18 24.63 8.22
CA ASN A 156 -6.55 23.92 9.33
C ASN A 156 -5.07 24.33 9.54
N GLY A 157 -4.34 24.72 8.50
CA GLY A 157 -2.98 25.23 8.60
C GLY A 157 -2.92 26.59 9.30
N ASN A 158 -3.80 27.51 8.91
CA ASN A 158 -3.96 28.81 9.56
C ASN A 158 -4.33 28.65 11.04
N TYR A 159 -5.28 27.76 11.37
CA TYR A 159 -5.63 27.48 12.76
C TYR A 159 -4.45 26.98 13.60
N LEU A 160 -3.63 26.07 13.07
CA LEU A 160 -2.44 25.59 13.77
C LEU A 160 -1.37 26.69 13.94
N MET A 161 -1.20 27.59 12.96
CA MET A 161 -0.34 28.77 13.12
C MET A 161 -0.84 29.68 14.24
N GLU A 162 -2.14 29.98 14.28
CA GLU A 162 -2.76 30.79 15.34
C GLU A 162 -2.63 30.16 16.73
N GLN A 163 -2.64 28.82 16.82
CA GLN A 163 -2.34 28.13 18.09
C GLN A 163 -0.89 28.33 18.55
N GLU A 164 0.10 28.23 17.66
CA GLU A 164 1.50 28.53 18.01
C GLU A 164 1.68 30.01 18.40
N ILE A 165 1.02 30.92 17.69
CA ILE A 165 0.96 32.35 18.03
C ILE A 165 0.36 32.59 19.43
N SER A 166 -0.75 31.92 19.78
CA SER A 166 -1.35 32.01 21.12
C SER A 166 -0.39 31.52 22.21
N LYS A 167 0.39 30.45 21.98
CA LYS A 167 1.44 30.02 22.92
C LYS A 167 2.46 31.13 23.18
N LEU A 168 2.94 31.80 22.13
CA LEU A 168 3.89 32.93 22.23
C LEU A 168 3.27 34.09 23.02
N THR A 169 2.07 34.54 22.65
CA THR A 169 1.38 35.66 23.32
C THR A 169 1.12 35.38 24.80
N LEU A 170 0.72 34.16 25.15
CA LEU A 170 0.52 33.74 26.54
C LEU A 170 1.83 33.65 27.33
N PHE A 171 2.92 33.19 26.69
CA PHE A 171 4.24 33.12 27.31
C PHE A 171 4.77 34.50 27.72
N TRP A 172 4.53 35.54 26.91
CA TRP A 172 4.95 36.92 27.20
C TRP A 172 3.93 37.77 27.96
N THR A 173 2.75 37.24 28.27
CA THR A 173 1.81 37.98 29.12
C THR A 173 2.38 38.06 30.54
N LEU A 174 2.65 39.27 31.04
CA LEU A 174 3.23 39.47 32.37
C LEU A 174 2.23 39.20 33.52
N CYS A 175 2.78 38.83 34.68
CA CYS A 175 2.00 38.50 35.88
C CYS A 175 1.35 39.71 36.55
N GLY A 176 2.10 40.78 36.84
CA GLY A 176 1.55 42.02 37.42
C GLY A 176 1.00 41.92 38.85
N LEU A 177 1.12 40.78 39.52
CA LEU A 177 0.81 40.63 40.95
C LEU A 177 1.98 41.12 41.81
N THR A 178 1.74 41.44 43.09
CA THR A 178 2.78 41.93 44.00
C THR A 178 3.81 40.84 44.28
N CYS A 179 5.10 41.20 44.21
CA CYS A 179 6.22 40.32 44.53
C CYS A 179 6.11 39.74 45.95
N HIS A 180 6.67 38.55 46.15
CA HIS A 180 6.70 37.90 47.46
C HIS A 180 7.65 38.59 48.46
N GLN A 181 8.79 39.10 47.99
CA GLN A 181 9.88 39.64 48.82
C GLN A 181 9.80 41.16 49.01
N CYS A 182 9.35 41.90 47.98
CA CYS A 182 9.18 43.35 48.00
C CYS A 182 7.78 43.73 47.48
N ASN A 183 7.50 45.03 47.41
CA ASN A 183 6.19 45.53 46.97
C ASN A 183 6.17 45.92 45.48
N LEU A 184 7.20 45.53 44.71
CA LEU A 184 7.23 45.71 43.26
C LEU A 184 6.36 44.67 42.54
N LYS A 185 5.94 44.98 41.32
CA LYS A 185 5.15 44.14 40.43
C LYS A 185 5.97 43.00 39.84
N CYS A 186 5.35 41.81 39.81
CA CYS A 186 5.92 40.59 39.27
C CYS A 186 6.06 40.67 37.75
N VAL A 187 7.26 40.43 37.25
CA VAL A 187 7.60 40.48 35.81
C VAL A 187 7.81 39.09 35.22
N LYS A 188 7.58 38.00 35.97
CA LYS A 188 7.43 36.64 35.41
C LYS A 188 6.16 36.53 34.56
N ASN A 189 6.07 35.49 33.74
CA ASN A 189 4.87 35.19 32.94
C ASN A 189 3.63 34.88 33.79
N ARG A 190 2.44 35.25 33.33
CA ARG A 190 1.19 35.33 34.10
C ARG A 190 0.70 34.01 34.71
N ASP A 191 1.14 32.88 34.17
CA ASP A 191 0.68 31.53 34.54
C ASP A 191 1.76 30.73 35.31
N HIS A 192 2.80 31.40 35.82
CA HIS A 192 3.84 30.79 36.66
C HIS A 192 3.26 30.19 37.97
N GLN A 193 3.85 29.09 38.44
CA GLN A 193 3.43 28.39 39.67
C GLN A 193 4.28 28.74 40.90
N GLU A 194 5.42 29.41 40.70
CA GLU A 194 6.33 29.81 41.76
C GLU A 194 5.83 31.05 42.54
N ASN A 195 6.61 31.49 43.55
CA ASN A 195 6.38 32.79 44.17
C ASN A 195 6.54 33.94 43.18
N HIS A 196 5.68 34.95 43.28
CA HIS A 196 5.77 36.18 42.48
C HIS A 196 7.11 36.89 42.69
N ASP A 197 7.76 37.24 41.59
CA ASP A 197 9.10 37.81 41.58
C ASP A 197 9.20 39.01 40.63
N CYS A 198 9.75 40.11 41.12
CA CYS A 198 10.05 41.30 40.33
C CYS A 198 11.37 41.18 39.56
N LEU A 199 12.15 40.11 39.74
CA LEU A 199 13.45 39.84 39.13
C LEU A 199 14.46 40.99 39.33
N THR A 200 14.48 41.55 40.54
CA THR A 200 15.45 42.58 40.99
C THR A 200 16.09 42.16 42.31
N ASP A 201 16.98 42.98 42.88
CA ASP A 201 17.58 42.72 44.20
C ASP A 201 16.63 42.93 45.40
N HIS A 202 15.36 43.26 45.13
CA HIS A 202 14.29 43.54 46.10
C HIS A 202 14.53 44.72 47.06
N LYS A 203 15.57 45.55 46.87
CA LYS A 203 15.92 46.65 47.79
C LYS A 203 15.42 48.01 47.31
N CYS A 204 15.17 48.91 48.26
CA CYS A 204 14.81 50.29 47.94
C CYS A 204 16.06 51.13 47.64
N HIS A 205 16.23 51.55 46.40
CA HIS A 205 17.38 52.34 45.95
C HIS A 205 17.22 53.87 46.13
N PHE A 206 16.05 54.34 46.59
CA PHE A 206 15.82 55.75 46.89
C PHE A 206 16.67 56.25 48.06
N LEU A 207 17.04 57.53 48.01
CA LEU A 207 17.83 58.20 49.04
C LEU A 207 17.01 58.40 50.34
N CYS A 208 17.71 58.40 51.48
CA CYS A 208 17.11 58.69 52.78
C CYS A 208 16.44 60.08 52.79
N HIS A 209 15.16 60.14 53.18
CA HIS A 209 14.41 61.40 53.29
C HIS A 209 14.85 62.29 54.47
N PHE A 210 15.60 61.74 55.43
CA PHE A 210 16.09 62.46 56.60
C PHE A 210 17.42 63.17 56.31
N ILE A 211 17.40 64.05 55.29
CA ILE A 211 18.59 64.70 54.72
C ILE A 211 19.33 65.54 55.80
N GLU A 212 18.59 66.29 56.62
CA GLU A 212 19.14 67.16 57.67
C GLU A 212 19.95 66.40 58.73
N ALA A 213 19.66 65.12 58.96
CA ALA A 213 20.41 64.26 59.88
C ALA A 213 21.73 63.74 59.29
N HIS A 214 22.04 64.07 58.04
CA HIS A 214 23.26 63.67 57.33
C HIS A 214 24.12 64.89 56.96
N ASN A 215 25.00 65.31 57.88
CA ASN A 215 25.88 66.49 57.80
C ASN A 215 26.74 66.61 56.50
N ASN A 216 26.13 67.03 55.39
CA ASN A 216 26.74 67.24 54.07
C ASN A 216 27.63 66.10 53.55
N ARG A 217 27.34 64.85 53.94
CA ARG A 217 27.95 63.64 53.40
C ARG A 217 27.02 63.02 52.35
N LEU A 218 27.55 62.13 51.52
CA LEU A 218 26.77 61.27 50.62
C LEU A 218 25.55 60.70 51.35
N ILE A 219 24.35 61.07 50.88
CA ILE A 219 23.09 60.62 51.48
C ILE A 219 22.98 59.12 51.24
N PRO A 220 22.85 58.29 52.29
CA PRO A 220 22.72 56.85 52.13
C PRO A 220 21.37 56.48 51.51
N VAL A 221 21.37 55.37 50.76
CA VAL A 221 20.14 54.73 50.26
C VAL A 221 19.28 54.17 51.41
N CYS A 222 18.02 53.91 51.11
CA CYS A 222 17.09 53.29 52.04
C CYS A 222 17.49 51.86 52.41
N SER A 223 17.20 51.45 53.64
CA SER A 223 17.45 50.08 54.14
C SER A 223 16.25 49.13 54.00
N HIS A 224 15.10 49.64 53.52
CA HIS A 224 13.85 48.88 53.40
C HIS A 224 13.73 48.13 52.07
N LYS A 225 12.76 47.21 51.98
CA LYS A 225 12.37 46.51 50.74
C LYS A 225 11.87 47.49 49.66
N ALA A 226 12.06 47.15 48.39
CA ALA A 226 11.59 47.95 47.26
C ALA A 226 10.07 48.15 47.26
N GLY A 227 9.59 49.28 46.76
CA GLY A 227 8.16 49.64 46.70
C GLY A 227 7.49 49.83 48.07
N HIS A 228 8.26 49.95 49.16
CA HIS A 228 7.66 50.13 50.48
C HIS A 228 6.90 51.46 50.58
N GLU A 229 5.78 51.46 51.29
CA GLU A 229 5.04 52.68 51.61
C GLU A 229 5.79 53.50 52.68
N GLY A 230 5.61 54.83 52.66
CA GLY A 230 6.08 55.76 53.69
C GLY A 230 7.40 56.48 53.38
N LYS A 231 8.10 56.97 54.40
CA LYS A 231 9.37 57.71 54.23
C LYS A 231 10.56 56.76 54.15
N HIS A 232 11.39 56.92 53.11
CA HIS A 232 12.68 56.24 52.97
C HIS A 232 13.64 56.60 54.11
N ALA A 233 14.15 55.59 54.81
CA ALA A 233 15.11 55.73 55.90
C ALA A 233 16.31 54.79 55.71
N CYS A 234 17.50 55.23 56.09
CA CYS A 234 18.71 54.40 56.06
C CYS A 234 18.97 53.71 57.41
N ASP A 235 19.92 52.77 57.43
CA ASP A 235 20.41 52.05 58.62
C ASP A 235 21.62 52.74 59.30
N LYS A 236 22.21 53.77 58.66
CA LYS A 236 23.48 54.39 59.10
C LYS A 236 23.35 55.25 60.35
N ILE A 237 22.15 55.78 60.59
CA ILE A 237 21.76 56.52 61.78
C ILE A 237 20.34 56.07 62.10
N SER A 238 20.02 55.87 63.37
CA SER A 238 18.63 55.63 63.79
C SER A 238 17.80 56.87 63.51
N HIS A 239 16.90 56.80 62.52
CA HIS A 239 15.88 57.82 62.23
C HIS A 239 14.49 57.43 62.77
N LEU A 240 14.27 56.13 62.97
CA LEU A 240 13.01 55.51 63.35
C LEU A 240 13.26 54.53 64.51
N CYS A 241 12.19 54.11 65.20
CA CYS A 241 12.26 53.19 66.35
C CYS A 241 13.07 51.91 66.09
N GLY A 242 12.94 51.27 64.92
CA GLY A 242 13.77 50.14 64.49
C GLY A 242 13.51 48.80 65.20
N LYS A 243 12.78 48.78 66.32
CA LYS A 243 12.34 47.54 66.99
C LYS A 243 11.45 46.67 66.06
N PRO A 244 11.35 45.34 66.27
CA PRO A 244 10.50 44.48 65.46
C PRO A 244 9.04 44.94 65.44
N CYS A 245 8.40 44.85 64.27
CA CYS A 245 6.97 45.11 64.13
C CYS A 245 6.14 44.03 64.85
N SER A 246 5.06 44.43 65.54
CA SER A 246 4.12 43.55 66.24
C SER A 246 3.41 42.57 65.29
N LEU A 247 3.42 42.87 63.98
CA LEU A 247 2.81 42.08 62.91
C LEU A 247 3.87 41.49 61.96
N ILE A 248 5.09 41.22 62.45
CA ILE A 248 6.25 40.78 61.65
C ILE A 248 5.99 39.53 60.79
N ASP A 249 5.13 38.63 61.25
CA ASP A 249 4.77 37.37 60.58
C ASP A 249 3.64 37.52 59.54
N LYS A 250 3.00 38.70 59.45
CA LYS A 250 1.96 38.97 58.46
C LYS A 250 2.56 39.37 57.11
N ARG A 251 1.89 39.00 56.02
CA ARG A 251 2.25 39.44 54.67
C ARG A 251 2.13 40.96 54.55
N ASN A 252 2.94 41.54 53.66
CA ASN A 252 3.16 42.99 53.48
C ASN A 252 3.79 43.75 54.67
N CYS A 253 4.23 43.08 55.74
CA CYS A 253 5.02 43.75 56.79
C CYS A 253 6.36 44.29 56.23
N GLN A 254 6.87 45.40 56.79
CA GLN A 254 8.23 45.93 56.55
C GLN A 254 9.24 45.50 57.63
N LYS A 255 8.86 44.55 58.50
CA LYS A 255 9.65 43.92 59.58
C LYS A 255 10.05 44.83 60.75
N VAL A 256 10.44 46.08 60.53
CA VAL A 256 10.88 47.03 61.57
C VAL A 256 9.86 48.14 61.83
N CYS A 257 9.89 48.69 63.05
CA CYS A 257 8.99 49.75 63.50
C CYS A 257 9.42 51.12 62.98
N SER A 258 8.44 51.89 62.52
CA SER A 258 8.60 53.19 61.88
C SER A 258 7.98 54.36 62.63
N LYS A 259 7.59 54.14 63.89
CA LYS A 259 7.24 55.23 64.83
C LYS A 259 8.52 55.98 65.22
N GLU A 260 8.36 57.15 65.83
CA GLU A 260 9.47 57.99 66.30
C GLU A 260 10.35 57.27 67.33
N ILE A 261 11.60 57.68 67.45
CA ILE A 261 12.56 57.07 68.38
C ILE A 261 12.13 57.36 69.82
N GLY A 262 11.97 56.31 70.63
CA GLY A 262 11.57 56.46 72.03
C GLY A 262 10.06 56.62 72.25
N HIS A 263 9.20 56.20 71.31
CA HIS A 263 7.77 56.12 71.57
C HIS A 263 7.43 55.08 72.66
N ASP A 264 6.56 55.45 73.60
CA ASP A 264 6.22 54.69 74.81
C ASP A 264 4.85 53.97 74.76
N ASP A 265 4.15 54.00 73.62
CA ASP A 265 2.82 53.39 73.46
C ASP A 265 2.81 51.84 73.44
N GLY A 266 3.99 51.21 73.53
CA GLY A 266 4.17 49.76 73.59
C GLY A 266 3.89 49.00 72.29
N GLU A 267 3.35 49.66 71.27
CA GLU A 267 2.88 49.03 70.04
C GLU A 267 3.83 49.37 68.88
N HIS A 268 4.68 48.43 68.51
CA HIS A 268 5.64 48.64 67.43
C HIS A 268 4.99 48.34 66.07
N LEU A 269 4.71 49.36 65.25
CA LEU A 269 4.13 49.23 63.91
C LEU A 269 5.09 49.73 62.80
N CYS A 270 5.01 49.13 61.62
CA CYS A 270 5.79 49.52 60.42
C CYS A 270 4.98 50.42 59.46
N GLN A 271 5.60 50.98 58.41
CA GLN A 271 4.94 51.95 57.50
C GLN A 271 3.90 51.31 56.55
N SER A 272 3.66 50.00 56.64
CA SER A 272 2.68 49.30 55.80
C SER A 272 1.25 49.63 56.24
N LYS A 273 0.45 50.21 55.34
CA LYS A 273 -0.95 50.59 55.62
C LYS A 273 -1.87 49.40 55.85
N ARG A 274 -1.53 48.22 55.30
CA ARG A 274 -2.31 46.98 55.44
C ARG A 274 -1.40 45.75 55.54
N HIS A 275 -1.55 45.01 56.62
CA HIS A 275 -0.96 43.69 56.80
C HIS A 275 -1.99 42.62 56.39
N TYR A 276 -1.65 41.72 55.48
CA TYR A 276 -2.63 40.78 54.92
C TYR A 276 -2.83 39.56 55.80
N CYS A 277 -4.05 38.99 55.79
CA CYS A 277 -4.36 37.78 56.55
C CYS A 277 -3.53 36.56 56.09
N GLY A 278 -3.15 36.51 54.81
CA GLY A 278 -2.16 35.57 54.25
C GLY A 278 -2.64 34.13 53.99
N LYS A 279 -3.91 33.81 54.25
CA LYS A 279 -4.52 32.51 53.92
C LYS A 279 -4.64 32.31 52.41
N ASP A 280 -4.83 31.08 51.97
CA ASP A 280 -5.07 30.72 50.56
C ASP A 280 -6.33 31.37 49.97
N CYS A 281 -6.32 31.66 48.67
CA CYS A 281 -7.49 32.15 47.95
C CYS A 281 -8.63 31.11 48.00
N SER A 282 -9.87 31.57 48.15
CA SER A 282 -11.05 30.69 48.18
C SER A 282 -11.44 30.10 46.82
N LEU A 283 -10.81 30.54 45.72
CA LEU A 283 -11.13 30.03 44.38
C LEU A 283 -10.61 28.60 44.20
N SER A 284 -11.53 27.64 44.25
CA SER A 284 -11.34 26.24 43.89
C SER A 284 -12.59 25.76 43.13
N THR A 285 -12.40 25.08 42.00
CA THR A 285 -13.51 24.53 41.20
C THR A 285 -13.06 23.37 40.30
N HIS A 286 -13.98 22.44 40.00
CA HIS A 286 -13.73 21.34 39.09
C HIS A 286 -14.02 21.76 37.64
N THR A 287 -13.02 21.69 36.76
CA THR A 287 -13.14 22.07 35.35
C THR A 287 -13.09 20.85 34.42
N ILE A 288 -13.41 21.03 33.13
CA ILE A 288 -13.23 19.96 32.11
C ILE A 288 -11.76 19.52 31.99
N LYS A 289 -10.81 20.40 32.35
CA LYS A 289 -9.37 20.13 32.38
C LYS A 289 -8.87 19.61 33.75
N GLY A 290 -9.78 19.29 34.68
CA GLY A 290 -9.49 18.83 36.04
C GLY A 290 -9.72 19.90 37.11
N ASP A 291 -9.38 19.58 38.37
CA ASP A 291 -9.55 20.47 39.51
C ASP A 291 -8.59 21.67 39.45
N TYR A 292 -9.15 22.87 39.48
CA TYR A 292 -8.41 24.12 39.55
C TYR A 292 -8.42 24.67 40.98
N HIS A 293 -7.24 25.06 41.48
CA HIS A 293 -7.06 25.77 42.75
C HIS A 293 -6.21 27.01 42.50
N CYS A 294 -6.65 28.18 42.97
CA CYS A 294 -5.87 29.40 42.81
C CYS A 294 -4.65 29.38 43.75
N PRO A 295 -3.40 29.49 43.24
CA PRO A 295 -2.19 29.39 44.06
C PRO A 295 -1.91 30.64 44.91
N ASN A 296 -2.70 31.70 44.72
CA ASN A 296 -2.45 33.01 45.31
C ASN A 296 -2.94 33.09 46.77
N LYS A 297 -2.34 33.98 47.55
CA LYS A 297 -2.74 34.27 48.93
C LYS A 297 -3.66 35.50 49.02
N CYS A 298 -4.47 35.53 50.07
CA CYS A 298 -5.42 36.59 50.34
C CYS A 298 -4.76 37.93 50.72
N ILE A 299 -5.31 39.02 50.19
CA ILE A 299 -4.86 40.41 50.40
C ILE A 299 -5.78 41.25 51.30
N ILE A 300 -6.84 40.65 51.86
CA ILE A 300 -7.72 41.31 52.83
C ILE A 300 -6.93 41.55 54.14
N SER A 301 -7.21 42.67 54.83
CA SER A 301 -6.53 43.02 56.08
C SER A 301 -6.68 41.91 57.13
N TYR A 302 -5.64 41.71 57.95
CA TYR A 302 -5.69 40.73 59.05
C TYR A 302 -6.69 41.12 60.17
N GLU A 303 -7.09 42.40 60.23
CA GLU A 303 -8.03 42.96 61.20
C GLU A 303 -9.49 42.70 60.81
N GLU A 304 -9.75 42.51 59.52
CA GLU A 304 -11.07 42.25 58.96
C GLU A 304 -11.40 40.76 59.09
N GLN A 305 -12.48 40.41 59.80
CA GLN A 305 -12.98 39.04 59.82
C GLN A 305 -13.70 38.71 58.50
N HIS A 306 -13.25 37.66 57.81
CA HIS A 306 -13.82 37.21 56.54
C HIS A 306 -13.67 35.70 56.36
N SER A 307 -14.66 35.09 55.70
CA SER A 307 -14.70 33.66 55.36
C SER A 307 -14.29 33.36 53.91
N SER A 308 -14.57 34.28 52.98
CA SER A 308 -14.09 34.22 51.59
C SER A 308 -12.78 34.99 51.45
N HIS A 309 -11.74 34.29 51.02
CA HIS A 309 -10.38 34.79 50.91
C HIS A 309 -10.08 35.23 49.47
N ARG A 310 -9.93 36.55 49.26
CA ARG A 310 -9.71 37.16 47.95
C ARG A 310 -8.24 37.51 47.73
N CYS A 311 -7.65 37.04 46.61
CA CYS A 311 -6.30 37.40 46.20
C CYS A 311 -6.26 38.70 45.37
N GLU A 312 -5.08 39.11 44.91
CA GLU A 312 -4.88 40.33 44.08
C GLU A 312 -5.37 40.16 42.63
N ASN A 313 -5.56 38.93 42.14
CA ASN A 313 -6.08 38.72 40.79
C ASN A 313 -7.59 39.01 40.74
N GLU A 314 -7.99 39.94 39.88
CA GLU A 314 -9.38 40.38 39.73
C GLU A 314 -10.15 39.56 38.68
N THR A 315 -9.45 39.00 37.68
CA THR A 315 -10.06 38.24 36.57
C THR A 315 -10.02 36.73 36.82
N CYS A 316 -10.86 35.99 36.10
CA CYS A 316 -10.88 34.54 36.18
C CYS A 316 -9.58 33.92 35.60
N PRO A 317 -8.81 33.14 36.39
CA PRO A 317 -7.56 32.53 35.93
C PRO A 317 -7.78 31.21 35.17
N ILE A 318 -9.00 30.67 35.16
CA ILE A 318 -9.33 29.37 34.57
C ILE A 318 -9.29 29.45 33.05
N GLN A 319 -8.71 28.44 32.40
CA GLN A 319 -8.62 28.36 30.95
C GLN A 319 -9.95 28.00 30.27
N CYS A 320 -10.08 28.43 29.02
CA CYS A 320 -11.14 28.03 28.11
C CYS A 320 -11.28 26.50 28.06
N PRO A 321 -12.50 25.95 28.14
CA PRO A 321 -12.72 24.50 28.13
C PRO A 321 -12.65 23.87 26.72
N ILE A 322 -12.55 24.67 25.66
CA ILE A 322 -12.35 24.17 24.29
C ILE A 322 -10.99 23.45 24.20
N PRO A 323 -10.92 22.24 23.58
CA PRO A 323 -9.66 21.54 23.33
C PRO A 323 -8.63 22.43 22.64
N ASP A 324 -7.36 22.25 23.03
CA ASP A 324 -6.19 22.99 22.55
C ASP A 324 -6.17 24.51 22.79
N CYS A 325 -7.29 25.13 23.20
CA CYS A 325 -7.33 26.53 23.60
C CYS A 325 -6.64 26.73 24.96
N LYS A 326 -5.68 27.65 25.02
CA LYS A 326 -4.92 27.99 26.24
C LYS A 326 -5.32 29.33 26.87
N GLU A 327 -6.19 30.09 26.21
CA GLU A 327 -6.68 31.39 26.69
C GLU A 327 -7.45 31.26 28.01
N ARG A 328 -7.42 32.30 28.84
CA ARG A 328 -8.22 32.39 30.07
C ARG A 328 -9.67 32.77 29.76
N CYS A 329 -10.57 32.52 30.72
CA CYS A 329 -11.96 32.96 30.63
C CYS A 329 -12.06 34.49 30.49
N GLN A 330 -13.03 34.95 29.69
CA GLN A 330 -13.32 36.38 29.49
C GLN A 330 -13.87 37.10 30.73
N SER A 331 -14.13 36.38 31.84
CA SER A 331 -14.78 36.95 33.02
C SER A 331 -13.83 37.86 33.81
N ASN A 332 -14.29 39.10 34.02
CA ASN A 332 -13.66 40.08 34.91
C ASN A 332 -14.02 39.88 36.39
N ASP A 333 -14.64 38.76 36.75
CA ASP A 333 -14.86 38.34 38.14
C ASP A 333 -14.12 37.03 38.42
N HIS A 334 -13.12 37.10 39.29
CA HIS A 334 -12.32 35.99 39.77
C HIS A 334 -13.15 34.82 40.35
N PHE A 335 -14.31 35.09 40.96
CA PHE A 335 -15.12 34.10 41.68
C PHE A 335 -16.40 33.67 40.93
N HIS A 336 -16.55 34.04 39.66
CA HIS A 336 -17.76 33.72 38.89
C HIS A 336 -18.02 32.21 38.70
N SER A 337 -17.03 31.35 38.98
CA SER A 337 -17.13 29.88 39.01
C SER A 337 -18.24 29.36 39.92
N ASP A 338 -18.58 30.11 40.98
CA ASP A 338 -19.56 29.72 41.99
C ASP A 338 -20.99 29.57 41.43
N LEU A 339 -21.21 30.00 40.18
CA LEU A 339 -22.48 29.96 39.46
C LEU A 339 -22.66 28.73 38.54
N GLN A 340 -21.76 27.74 38.56
CA GLN A 340 -21.74 26.59 37.62
C GLN A 340 -21.75 27.04 36.14
N VAL A 341 -20.81 27.91 35.77
CA VAL A 341 -20.71 28.50 34.42
C VAL A 341 -19.48 28.02 33.66
N ASP A 342 -19.62 27.90 32.34
CA ASP A 342 -18.52 27.54 31.45
C ASP A 342 -17.50 28.68 31.28
N HIS A 343 -16.22 28.36 31.45
CA HIS A 343 -15.11 29.33 31.49
C HIS A 343 -14.60 29.76 30.09
N PHE A 344 -15.50 30.07 29.15
CA PHE A 344 -15.13 30.45 27.78
C PHE A 344 -14.28 31.73 27.70
N CYS A 345 -13.35 31.79 26.74
CA CYS A 345 -12.51 32.96 26.47
C CYS A 345 -13.15 34.03 25.57
N GLY A 346 -14.40 33.84 25.12
CA GLY A 346 -15.11 34.81 24.26
C GLY A 346 -14.75 34.77 22.77
N ASN A 347 -13.75 33.99 22.36
CA ASN A 347 -13.31 33.89 20.96
C ASN A 347 -14.03 32.78 20.16
N GLU A 348 -14.02 32.91 18.83
CA GLU A 348 -14.33 31.82 17.91
C GLU A 348 -13.21 30.76 17.89
N HIS A 349 -13.55 29.50 17.60
CA HIS A 349 -12.57 28.42 17.50
C HIS A 349 -12.81 27.59 16.23
N GLN A 350 -11.76 26.99 15.63
CA GLN A 350 -11.94 26.10 14.50
C GLN A 350 -12.54 24.75 14.96
N CYS A 351 -13.55 24.24 14.26
CA CYS A 351 -14.12 22.94 14.60
C CYS A 351 -13.14 21.80 14.27
N GLN A 352 -12.86 20.95 15.25
CA GLN A 352 -11.91 19.83 15.10
C GLN A 352 -12.58 18.49 14.75
N LYS A 353 -13.91 18.47 14.62
CA LYS A 353 -14.66 17.27 14.20
C LYS A 353 -14.43 16.98 12.71
N PHE A 354 -14.51 15.70 12.35
CA PHE A 354 -14.41 15.23 10.97
C PHE A 354 -15.72 15.48 10.19
N CYS A 355 -15.62 15.47 8.86
CA CYS A 355 -16.78 15.56 7.98
C CYS A 355 -17.82 14.45 8.22
N GLU A 356 -19.10 14.84 8.24
CA GLU A 356 -20.30 13.98 8.42
C GLU A 356 -21.06 13.72 7.11
N ASP A 357 -20.52 14.14 5.97
CA ASP A 357 -21.10 13.84 4.67
C ASP A 357 -20.69 12.44 4.19
N ASP A 358 -21.58 11.80 3.44
CA ASP A 358 -21.40 10.42 2.99
C ASP A 358 -20.29 10.29 1.92
N GLY A 359 -19.87 9.06 1.63
CA GLY A 359 -18.73 8.78 0.75
C GLY A 359 -17.39 8.94 1.47
N ILE A 360 -16.37 9.44 0.77
CA ILE A 360 -15.00 9.60 1.29
C ILE A 360 -14.47 10.98 0.88
N CYS A 361 -14.00 11.78 1.84
CA CYS A 361 -13.54 13.16 1.58
C CYS A 361 -12.32 13.20 0.65
N LYS A 362 -11.41 12.23 0.80
CA LYS A 362 -10.18 12.14 0.00
C LYS A 362 -9.73 10.69 -0.17
N VAL A 363 -9.46 10.30 -1.41
CA VAL A 363 -8.79 9.04 -1.76
C VAL A 363 -7.43 9.37 -2.34
N THR A 364 -6.35 8.76 -1.84
CA THR A 364 -5.02 8.96 -2.41
C THR A 364 -4.95 8.30 -3.79
N THR A 365 -4.91 9.10 -4.86
CA THR A 365 -4.93 8.62 -6.26
C THR A 365 -3.59 8.04 -6.71
N GLU A 366 -2.50 8.40 -6.03
CA GLU A 366 -1.19 7.75 -6.10
C GLU A 366 -1.02 6.77 -4.91
N PRO A 367 -1.04 5.45 -5.14
CA PRO A 367 -0.81 4.49 -4.07
C PRO A 367 0.64 4.57 -3.57
N LYS A 368 0.85 4.48 -2.26
CA LYS A 368 2.20 4.46 -1.68
C LYS A 368 2.93 3.20 -2.12
N ARG A 369 4.08 3.39 -2.76
CA ARG A 369 5.03 2.35 -3.17
C ARG A 369 5.79 1.82 -1.95
N GLN A 370 5.76 0.51 -1.74
CA GLN A 370 6.54 -0.20 -0.73
C GLN A 370 7.13 -1.47 -1.36
N GLU A 371 8.43 -1.71 -1.17
CA GLU A 371 9.01 -3.01 -1.54
C GLU A 371 8.69 -4.04 -0.45
N GLU A 372 8.08 -5.15 -0.84
CA GLU A 372 7.80 -6.29 0.03
C GLU A 372 8.36 -7.59 -0.58
N VAL A 373 8.49 -8.62 0.25
CA VAL A 373 8.90 -9.96 -0.18
C VAL A 373 7.84 -10.96 0.23
N TYR A 374 7.13 -11.52 -0.75
CA TYR A 374 6.22 -12.63 -0.54
C TYR A 374 7.01 -13.94 -0.45
N LYS A 375 6.70 -14.76 0.56
CA LYS A 375 7.24 -16.12 0.71
C LYS A 375 6.16 -17.10 0.25
N GLY A 376 6.47 -17.84 -0.81
CA GLY A 376 5.55 -18.83 -1.36
C GLY A 376 5.36 -20.03 -0.45
N LEU A 377 4.29 -20.79 -0.68
CA LEU A 377 4.01 -22.04 0.00
C LEU A 377 4.90 -23.21 -0.51
N VAL A 378 5.50 -23.06 -1.69
CA VAL A 378 6.59 -23.92 -2.17
C VAL A 378 7.90 -23.50 -1.49
N LYS A 379 8.62 -24.48 -0.93
CA LYS A 379 9.91 -24.24 -0.26
C LYS A 379 10.91 -23.66 -1.27
N GLU A 380 11.67 -22.65 -0.84
CA GLU A 380 12.61 -21.84 -1.66
C GLU A 380 11.97 -20.74 -2.53
N THR A 381 10.64 -20.65 -2.64
CA THR A 381 9.99 -19.55 -3.37
C THR A 381 9.97 -18.25 -2.56
N SER A 382 10.65 -17.23 -3.08
CA SER A 382 10.70 -15.88 -2.52
C SER A 382 10.59 -14.86 -3.64
N ILE A 383 9.55 -14.01 -3.60
CA ILE A 383 9.21 -13.06 -4.66
C ILE A 383 9.32 -11.65 -4.09
N ALA A 384 10.31 -10.88 -4.52
CA ALA A 384 10.37 -9.44 -4.24
C ALA A 384 9.43 -8.71 -5.20
N PHE A 385 8.55 -7.86 -4.66
CA PHE A 385 7.57 -7.15 -5.46
C PHE A 385 7.28 -5.76 -4.90
N THR A 386 6.88 -4.87 -5.80
CA THR A 386 6.39 -3.55 -5.42
C THR A 386 4.92 -3.64 -5.05
N LYS A 387 4.61 -3.35 -3.80
CA LYS A 387 3.27 -3.20 -3.27
C LYS A 387 2.82 -1.76 -3.38
N TYR A 388 1.61 -1.59 -3.89
CA TYR A 388 0.92 -0.32 -3.99
C TYR A 388 -0.23 -0.32 -2.98
N THR A 389 -0.30 0.70 -2.13
CA THR A 389 -1.33 0.81 -1.08
C THR A 389 -2.11 2.12 -1.21
N GLN A 390 -3.45 2.01 -1.27
CA GLN A 390 -4.33 3.16 -1.37
C GLN A 390 -4.88 3.55 0.00
N SER A 391 -4.64 4.80 0.41
CA SER A 391 -5.23 5.39 1.61
C SER A 391 -6.49 6.21 1.30
N ASN A 392 -7.36 6.33 2.30
CA ASN A 392 -8.49 7.25 2.32
C ASN A 392 -8.43 8.11 3.59
N GLU A 393 -9.04 9.29 3.56
CA GLU A 393 -9.04 10.24 4.66
C GLU A 393 -10.40 10.94 4.79
N ARG A 394 -10.83 11.18 6.03
CA ARG A 394 -11.90 12.11 6.39
C ARG A 394 -11.29 13.45 6.77
N LEU A 395 -11.66 14.50 6.06
CA LEU A 395 -11.13 15.85 6.31
C LEU A 395 -11.83 16.49 7.53
N ARG A 396 -11.15 17.42 8.21
CA ARG A 396 -11.71 18.19 9.33
C ARG A 396 -12.67 19.26 8.85
N CYS A 397 -13.62 19.61 9.70
CA CYS A 397 -14.63 20.61 9.39
C CYS A 397 -14.03 22.01 9.22
N ILE A 398 -14.45 22.74 8.17
CA ILE A 398 -14.02 24.14 7.94
C ILE A 398 -14.80 25.17 8.75
N LYS A 399 -15.91 24.79 9.40
CA LYS A 399 -16.78 25.72 10.14
C LYS A 399 -16.16 26.11 11.49
N LYS A 400 -16.40 27.35 11.90
CA LYS A 400 -16.03 27.84 13.23
C LYS A 400 -17.10 27.54 14.27
N ILE A 401 -16.66 27.21 15.47
CA ILE A 401 -17.46 27.18 16.70
C ILE A 401 -17.68 28.64 17.15
N PRO A 402 -18.94 29.11 17.30
CA PRO A 402 -19.22 30.47 17.77
C PRO A 402 -18.71 30.75 19.19
N PRO A 403 -18.55 32.03 19.57
CA PRO A 403 -18.20 32.41 20.94
C PRO A 403 -19.14 31.80 21.97
N ASN A 404 -18.56 31.32 23.09
CA ASN A 404 -19.30 30.78 24.23
C ASN A 404 -20.18 29.56 23.88
N LYS A 405 -19.72 28.73 22.93
CA LYS A 405 -20.30 27.44 22.55
C LYS A 405 -19.21 26.37 22.47
N PHE A 406 -19.58 25.11 22.72
CA PHE A 406 -18.71 23.96 22.49
C PHE A 406 -18.69 23.50 21.03
N GLU A 407 -19.77 23.76 20.29
CA GLU A 407 -19.97 23.27 18.92
C GLU A 407 -20.70 24.31 18.06
N HIS A 408 -20.59 24.21 16.73
CA HIS A 408 -21.43 24.97 15.80
C HIS A 408 -22.70 24.19 15.47
N THR A 409 -23.71 24.87 14.91
CA THR A 409 -24.94 24.24 14.44
C THR A 409 -24.79 23.63 13.05
N GLY A 410 -25.57 22.58 12.76
CA GLY A 410 -25.60 21.90 11.46
C GLY A 410 -24.41 20.97 11.22
N LYS A 411 -24.49 20.17 10.14
CA LYS A 411 -23.49 19.15 9.81
C LYS A 411 -22.05 19.67 9.74
N HIS A 412 -21.10 18.82 10.13
CA HIS A 412 -19.67 19.04 9.89
C HIS A 412 -19.32 18.77 8.42
N THR A 413 -18.86 19.80 7.69
CA THR A 413 -18.48 19.71 6.27
C THR A 413 -17.09 20.32 6.04
N HIS A 414 -16.40 19.92 4.95
CA HIS A 414 -15.06 20.42 4.58
C HIS A 414 -15.08 21.36 3.34
N GLY A 415 -16.23 21.98 3.10
CA GLY A 415 -16.60 22.81 1.95
C GLY A 415 -18.12 23.01 1.96
N GLU A 416 -18.66 23.87 1.09
CA GLU A 416 -20.11 23.99 0.88
C GLU A 416 -20.62 22.92 -0.12
N ASP A 417 -19.97 22.79 -1.28
CA ASP A 417 -20.24 21.75 -2.29
C ASP A 417 -19.07 20.74 -2.41
N SER A 418 -18.62 20.21 -1.26
CA SER A 418 -17.42 19.36 -1.18
C SER A 418 -17.56 18.06 -1.99
N PHE A 419 -16.63 17.81 -2.93
CA PHE A 419 -16.55 16.53 -3.62
C PHE A 419 -16.20 15.40 -2.63
N HIS A 420 -16.97 14.31 -2.70
CA HIS A 420 -16.73 13.08 -1.94
C HIS A 420 -16.65 11.91 -2.92
N PHE A 421 -15.62 11.07 -2.78
CA PHE A 421 -15.44 9.83 -3.52
C PHE A 421 -16.44 8.75 -3.06
N CYS A 422 -16.74 7.80 -3.94
CA CYS A 422 -17.50 6.61 -3.61
C CYS A 422 -16.70 5.65 -2.70
N ASP A 423 -17.40 5.05 -1.75
CA ASP A 423 -16.87 4.14 -0.72
C ASP A 423 -16.79 2.67 -1.17
N ALA A 424 -17.35 2.34 -2.35
CA ALA A 424 -17.24 1.02 -2.97
C ALA A 424 -15.78 0.65 -3.27
N LYS A 425 -15.42 -0.62 -3.02
CA LYS A 425 -14.07 -1.16 -3.22
C LYS A 425 -14.06 -2.29 -4.23
N CYS A 426 -13.00 -2.36 -5.05
CA CYS A 426 -12.77 -3.52 -5.91
C CYS A 426 -12.54 -4.78 -5.07
N GLN A 427 -13.29 -5.84 -5.35
CA GLN A 427 -13.30 -7.07 -4.54
C GLN A 427 -11.99 -7.90 -4.54
N PHE A 428 -11.02 -7.56 -5.40
CA PHE A 428 -9.75 -8.28 -5.54
C PHE A 428 -8.54 -7.51 -5.00
N CYS A 429 -8.53 -6.18 -5.16
CA CYS A 429 -7.41 -5.31 -4.75
C CYS A 429 -7.79 -4.24 -3.71
N GLU A 430 -9.05 -4.18 -3.29
CA GLU A 430 -9.60 -3.29 -2.26
C GLU A 430 -9.53 -1.78 -2.55
N TYR A 431 -9.11 -1.39 -3.75
CA TYR A 431 -9.03 0.01 -4.16
C TYR A 431 -10.43 0.62 -4.29
N PHE A 432 -10.58 1.84 -3.82
CA PHE A 432 -11.81 2.61 -3.81
C PHE A 432 -12.18 3.08 -5.22
N CYS A 433 -13.48 3.20 -5.47
CA CYS A 433 -14.01 3.85 -6.65
C CYS A 433 -13.62 5.34 -6.68
N THR A 434 -13.09 5.82 -7.81
CA THR A 434 -12.66 7.23 -7.97
C THR A 434 -13.76 8.16 -8.48
N LEU A 435 -15.00 7.69 -8.58
CA LEU A 435 -16.18 8.46 -8.98
C LEU A 435 -16.85 9.14 -7.77
N PRO A 436 -17.65 10.22 -7.96
CA PRO A 436 -18.37 10.87 -6.86
C PRO A 436 -19.34 9.92 -6.14
N TYR A 437 -19.53 10.13 -4.83
CA TYR A 437 -20.48 9.37 -4.04
C TYR A 437 -21.91 9.44 -4.62
N GLY A 438 -22.65 8.33 -4.54
CA GLY A 438 -24.00 8.23 -5.11
C GLY A 438 -24.06 8.15 -6.66
N HIS A 439 -22.93 7.97 -7.35
CA HIS A 439 -22.93 7.78 -8.81
C HIS A 439 -23.74 6.55 -9.25
N LYS A 440 -24.23 6.56 -10.50
CA LYS A 440 -25.04 5.48 -11.09
C LYS A 440 -24.30 4.65 -12.16
N GLN A 441 -23.13 5.11 -12.57
CA GLN A 441 -22.23 4.40 -13.48
C GLN A 441 -21.65 3.15 -12.81
N ILE A 442 -21.10 2.22 -13.61
CA ILE A 442 -20.23 1.15 -13.13
C ILE A 442 -19.03 1.78 -12.39
N HIS A 443 -18.58 1.18 -11.29
CA HIS A 443 -17.48 1.72 -10.50
C HIS A 443 -16.17 1.73 -11.32
N ASP A 444 -15.35 2.76 -11.15
CA ASP A 444 -14.08 2.92 -11.86
C ASP A 444 -12.95 3.17 -10.85
N THR A 445 -11.79 2.56 -11.04
CA THR A 445 -10.62 2.71 -10.16
C THR A 445 -9.33 2.37 -10.89
N ARG A 446 -8.19 2.75 -10.32
CA ARG A 446 -6.87 2.49 -10.90
C ARG A 446 -6.38 1.06 -10.77
N HIS A 447 -7.03 0.29 -9.89
CA HIS A 447 -6.65 -1.06 -9.50
C HIS A 447 -5.23 -1.17 -8.90
N GLY A 448 -4.95 -2.28 -8.25
CA GLY A 448 -3.68 -2.50 -7.56
C GLY A 448 -3.35 -3.97 -7.38
N ASN A 449 -2.47 -4.25 -6.41
CA ASN A 449 -2.10 -5.59 -6.00
C ASN A 449 -3.34 -6.40 -5.58
N MET A 450 -3.46 -7.65 -6.03
CA MET A 450 -4.61 -8.52 -5.74
C MET A 450 -4.51 -9.12 -4.33
N THR A 451 -4.64 -8.26 -3.31
CA THR A 451 -4.50 -8.63 -1.89
C THR A 451 -5.53 -9.66 -1.44
N GLN A 452 -6.72 -9.67 -2.05
CA GLN A 452 -7.84 -10.54 -1.71
C GLN A 452 -7.97 -11.78 -2.60
N THR A 453 -6.87 -12.22 -3.25
CA THR A 453 -6.88 -13.46 -4.06
C THR A 453 -5.81 -14.47 -3.68
N GLU A 454 -6.08 -15.72 -4.07
CA GLU A 454 -5.23 -16.89 -3.95
C GLU A 454 -5.26 -17.71 -5.24
N PHE A 455 -4.17 -18.40 -5.57
CA PHE A 455 -4.09 -19.20 -6.78
C PHE A 455 -4.90 -20.49 -6.66
N THR A 456 -5.59 -20.83 -7.75
CA THR A 456 -6.45 -22.00 -7.94
C THR A 456 -6.06 -22.71 -9.25
N GLY A 457 -6.22 -24.03 -9.29
CA GLY A 457 -5.89 -24.82 -10.47
C GLY A 457 -6.04 -26.32 -10.28
N GLU A 458 -6.03 -27.06 -11.39
CA GLU A 458 -6.08 -28.53 -11.43
C GLU A 458 -4.75 -29.15 -10.94
N SER A 459 -3.62 -28.56 -11.34
CA SER A 459 -2.29 -28.94 -10.84
C SER A 459 -1.99 -28.29 -9.50
N ASN A 460 -1.60 -29.09 -8.50
CA ASN A 460 -1.27 -28.58 -7.17
C ASN A 460 -0.04 -27.65 -7.18
N GLU A 461 1.00 -27.95 -7.96
CA GLU A 461 2.18 -27.09 -8.16
C GLU A 461 2.29 -26.68 -9.63
N PHE A 462 2.72 -25.45 -9.89
CA PHE A 462 2.82 -24.86 -11.23
C PHE A 462 3.87 -23.74 -11.28
N GLU A 463 4.17 -23.25 -12.48
CA GLU A 463 5.06 -22.10 -12.69
C GLU A 463 4.25 -20.89 -13.18
N TYR A 464 4.44 -19.75 -12.52
CA TYR A 464 3.82 -18.47 -12.88
C TYR A 464 4.86 -17.36 -12.84
N ALA A 465 4.99 -16.59 -13.92
CA ALA A 465 5.98 -15.51 -14.07
C ALA A 465 7.44 -15.91 -13.72
N GLY A 466 7.83 -17.18 -13.96
CA GLY A 466 9.15 -17.71 -13.62
C GLY A 466 9.32 -18.17 -12.16
N HIS A 467 8.24 -18.16 -11.37
CA HIS A 467 8.23 -18.61 -9.98
C HIS A 467 7.43 -19.91 -9.83
N LYS A 468 7.98 -20.87 -9.06
CA LYS A 468 7.25 -22.08 -8.66
C LYS A 468 6.29 -21.75 -7.53
N LEU A 469 5.01 -21.99 -7.75
CA LEU A 469 3.93 -21.74 -6.80
C LEU A 469 3.08 -22.99 -6.66
N ARG A 470 2.19 -22.98 -5.68
CA ARG A 470 1.17 -24.01 -5.51
C ARG A 470 -0.20 -23.41 -5.21
N VAL A 471 -1.23 -24.24 -5.31
CA VAL A 471 -2.59 -23.83 -4.97
C VAL A 471 -2.66 -23.31 -3.52
N GLY A 472 -3.34 -22.18 -3.34
CA GLY A 472 -3.39 -21.42 -2.08
C GLY A 472 -2.28 -20.38 -1.89
N ASP A 473 -1.30 -20.27 -2.81
CA ASP A 473 -0.38 -19.11 -2.82
C ASP A 473 -1.15 -17.80 -3.07
N GLN A 474 -0.73 -16.69 -2.47
CA GLN A 474 -1.49 -15.44 -2.54
C GLN A 474 -1.17 -14.60 -3.79
N GLY A 475 -2.18 -13.93 -4.35
CA GLY A 475 -2.05 -13.00 -5.48
C GLY A 475 -1.46 -11.63 -5.12
N VAL A 476 -0.90 -11.44 -3.92
CA VAL A 476 -0.44 -10.12 -3.40
C VAL A 476 0.62 -9.44 -4.27
N PHE A 477 1.41 -10.20 -5.02
CA PHE A 477 2.43 -9.69 -5.93
C PHE A 477 1.93 -9.49 -7.38
N VAL A 478 0.66 -9.79 -7.65
CA VAL A 478 0.03 -9.68 -8.97
C VAL A 478 -0.83 -8.42 -9.04
N LEU A 479 -0.74 -7.68 -10.15
CA LEU A 479 -1.52 -6.47 -10.39
C LEU A 479 -2.83 -6.79 -11.14
N CYS A 480 -3.96 -6.35 -10.57
CA CYS A 480 -5.31 -6.68 -11.04
C CYS A 480 -5.61 -6.19 -12.48
N ASN A 481 -4.96 -5.11 -12.91
CA ASN A 481 -5.07 -4.53 -14.26
C ASN A 481 -4.01 -5.05 -15.25
N LEU A 482 -3.15 -6.00 -14.86
CA LEU A 482 -2.13 -6.60 -15.75
C LEU A 482 -2.25 -8.14 -15.85
N HIS A 483 -2.70 -8.82 -14.80
CA HIS A 483 -2.83 -10.29 -14.76
C HIS A 483 -3.42 -10.92 -16.04
N CYS A 484 -4.51 -10.35 -16.56
CA CYS A 484 -5.21 -10.93 -17.71
C CYS A 484 -4.45 -10.68 -19.04
N LYS A 485 -3.72 -9.56 -19.11
CA LYS A 485 -2.87 -9.21 -20.27
C LYS A 485 -1.71 -10.20 -20.40
N ASP A 486 -1.07 -10.55 -19.29
CA ASP A 486 0.05 -11.50 -19.27
C ASP A 486 -0.39 -12.94 -19.60
N LEU A 487 -1.66 -13.28 -19.36
CA LEU A 487 -2.24 -14.58 -19.74
C LEU A 487 -2.63 -14.71 -21.22
N GLY A 488 -2.90 -13.60 -21.92
CA GLY A 488 -3.42 -13.60 -23.30
C GLY A 488 -4.85 -14.14 -23.35
N ARG A 489 -5.18 -15.06 -24.28
CA ARG A 489 -6.47 -15.76 -24.25
C ARG A 489 -6.54 -16.66 -23.00
N HIS A 490 -7.62 -16.52 -22.23
CA HIS A 490 -7.80 -17.18 -20.92
C HIS A 490 -9.28 -17.27 -20.51
N ARG A 491 -9.55 -18.15 -19.55
CA ARG A 491 -10.79 -18.24 -18.76
C ARG A 491 -10.48 -18.02 -17.28
N HIS A 492 -11.41 -17.42 -16.54
CA HIS A 492 -11.30 -17.27 -15.09
C HIS A 492 -11.93 -18.46 -14.37
N ILE A 493 -11.56 -18.68 -13.10
CA ILE A 493 -12.25 -19.61 -12.20
C ILE A 493 -12.91 -18.76 -11.11
N ASP A 494 -14.20 -18.97 -10.88
CA ASP A 494 -14.97 -18.32 -9.80
C ASP A 494 -15.90 -19.34 -9.13
N TYR A 495 -16.41 -19.01 -7.94
CA TYR A 495 -17.39 -19.86 -7.27
C TYR A 495 -18.75 -19.83 -8.00
N CYS A 496 -19.47 -20.95 -7.93
CA CYS A 496 -20.82 -21.06 -8.46
C CYS A 496 -21.79 -20.14 -7.70
N GLN A 497 -22.44 -19.20 -8.39
CA GLN A 497 -23.48 -18.34 -7.77
C GLN A 497 -24.78 -19.10 -7.46
N ASN A 498 -25.09 -20.17 -8.20
CA ASN A 498 -26.22 -21.06 -7.93
C ASN A 498 -25.86 -22.49 -8.36
N ALA A 499 -25.49 -23.32 -7.38
CA ALA A 499 -24.99 -24.67 -7.61
C ALA A 499 -25.99 -25.64 -8.28
N GLU A 500 -27.30 -25.38 -8.23
CA GLU A 500 -28.28 -26.19 -8.97
C GLU A 500 -28.33 -25.81 -10.45
N ASN A 501 -28.33 -24.51 -10.75
CA ASN A 501 -28.29 -24.01 -12.14
C ASN A 501 -26.99 -24.43 -12.86
N CYS A 502 -25.85 -24.51 -12.14
CA CYS A 502 -24.58 -25.04 -12.67
C CYS A 502 -24.71 -26.47 -13.17
N LYS A 503 -25.26 -27.36 -12.34
CA LYS A 503 -25.41 -28.80 -12.65
C LYS A 503 -26.39 -29.08 -13.79
N LEU A 504 -27.33 -28.16 -14.03
CA LEU A 504 -28.33 -28.28 -15.08
C LEU A 504 -27.90 -27.68 -16.43
N GLY A 505 -26.71 -27.05 -16.51
CA GLY A 505 -26.19 -26.45 -17.76
C GLY A 505 -26.94 -25.20 -18.25
N ASN A 506 -27.85 -24.64 -17.44
CA ASN A 506 -28.75 -23.54 -17.82
C ASN A 506 -28.11 -22.15 -17.65
N GLN A 507 -26.82 -22.01 -17.94
CA GLN A 507 -26.02 -20.85 -17.50
C GLN A 507 -25.65 -19.83 -18.59
N GLY A 508 -26.02 -20.08 -19.85
CA GLY A 508 -25.67 -19.21 -20.98
C GLY A 508 -24.29 -19.53 -21.58
N GLN A 509 -23.77 -18.62 -22.42
CA GLN A 509 -22.53 -18.83 -23.20
C GLN A 509 -21.24 -18.43 -22.47
N ASP A 510 -21.35 -17.70 -21.35
CA ASP A 510 -20.22 -17.12 -20.61
C ASP A 510 -19.71 -18.00 -19.45
N ILE A 511 -20.28 -19.21 -19.24
CA ILE A 511 -20.04 -20.07 -18.07
C ILE A 511 -19.90 -21.54 -18.49
N GLN A 512 -18.93 -22.25 -17.93
CA GLN A 512 -18.76 -23.70 -18.03
C GLN A 512 -18.46 -24.31 -16.65
N HIS A 513 -19.34 -25.18 -16.15
CA HIS A 513 -19.19 -25.77 -14.82
C HIS A 513 -17.98 -26.71 -14.70
N ILE A 514 -17.27 -26.65 -13.56
CA ILE A 514 -16.14 -27.53 -13.25
C ILE A 514 -16.64 -28.72 -12.42
N ASN A 515 -16.71 -29.90 -13.05
CA ASN A 515 -17.17 -31.14 -12.39
C ASN A 515 -16.13 -31.71 -11.40
N GLU A 516 -14.87 -31.27 -11.47
CA GLU A 516 -13.79 -31.74 -10.61
C GLU A 516 -13.67 -30.94 -9.30
N LYS A 517 -13.14 -31.58 -8.26
CA LYS A 517 -12.92 -30.97 -6.93
C LYS A 517 -11.68 -30.07 -6.90
N VAL A 518 -11.75 -28.93 -7.59
CA VAL A 518 -10.67 -27.95 -7.69
C VAL A 518 -10.43 -27.24 -6.35
N GLN A 519 -9.17 -27.21 -5.92
CA GLN A 519 -8.66 -26.47 -4.77
C GLN A 519 -8.43 -24.99 -5.12
N PRO A 520 -8.59 -24.03 -4.18
CA PRO A 520 -8.89 -24.20 -2.76
C PRO A 520 -10.38 -24.45 -2.49
N ASN A 521 -10.71 -24.95 -1.30
CA ASN A 521 -12.09 -25.29 -0.88
C ASN A 521 -12.78 -26.26 -1.87
N PRO A 522 -12.40 -27.55 -1.90
CA PRO A 522 -12.80 -28.51 -2.95
C PRO A 522 -14.27 -28.92 -2.88
N ASP A 523 -14.95 -28.66 -1.76
CA ASP A 523 -16.38 -28.91 -1.58
C ASP A 523 -17.25 -27.73 -2.00
N ASN A 524 -16.65 -26.55 -2.23
CA ASN A 524 -17.32 -25.40 -2.82
C ASN A 524 -17.23 -25.50 -4.36
N PRO A 525 -18.35 -25.68 -5.07
CA PRO A 525 -18.35 -25.84 -6.52
C PRO A 525 -17.91 -24.55 -7.23
N LYS A 526 -17.26 -24.72 -8.38
CA LYS A 526 -16.65 -23.63 -9.17
C LYS A 526 -17.04 -23.75 -10.63
N ASP A 527 -17.02 -22.62 -11.32
CA ASP A 527 -17.25 -22.51 -12.76
C ASP A 527 -16.03 -21.88 -13.43
N PHE A 528 -15.72 -22.28 -14.65
CA PHE A 528 -14.98 -21.44 -15.57
C PHE A 528 -15.91 -20.33 -16.07
N ILE A 529 -15.46 -19.08 -16.05
CA ILE A 529 -16.23 -17.93 -16.54
C ILE A 529 -15.43 -17.08 -17.54
N SER A 530 -16.14 -16.41 -18.45
CA SER A 530 -15.54 -15.50 -19.42
C SER A 530 -14.97 -14.24 -18.75
N HIS A 531 -14.01 -13.58 -19.40
CA HIS A 531 -13.43 -12.33 -18.93
C HIS A 531 -14.47 -11.23 -18.72
N LYS A 532 -15.45 -11.14 -19.63
CA LYS A 532 -16.56 -10.20 -19.56
C LYS A 532 -17.40 -10.43 -18.29
N LEU A 533 -17.85 -11.67 -18.07
CA LEU A 533 -18.66 -12.00 -16.90
C LEU A 533 -17.89 -11.84 -15.59
N PHE A 534 -16.59 -12.13 -15.58
CA PHE A 534 -15.71 -11.86 -14.44
C PHE A 534 -15.78 -10.39 -14.00
N TRP A 535 -15.63 -9.44 -14.93
CA TRP A 535 -15.76 -8.01 -14.60
C TRP A 535 -17.20 -7.59 -14.28
N GLU A 536 -18.21 -8.08 -15.01
CA GLU A 536 -19.62 -7.82 -14.68
C GLU A 536 -19.95 -8.22 -13.23
N ARG A 537 -19.44 -9.37 -12.75
CA ARG A 537 -19.59 -9.82 -11.35
C ARG A 537 -18.89 -8.92 -10.33
N THR A 538 -17.89 -8.12 -10.70
CA THR A 538 -17.23 -7.19 -9.77
C THR A 538 -18.03 -5.91 -9.53
N GLY A 539 -18.89 -5.50 -10.48
CA GLY A 539 -19.46 -4.14 -10.51
C GLY A 539 -18.45 -3.03 -10.83
N PHE A 540 -17.21 -3.37 -11.16
CA PHE A 540 -16.16 -2.46 -11.62
C PHE A 540 -15.97 -2.56 -13.13
N LYS A 541 -15.55 -1.44 -13.72
CA LYS A 541 -15.23 -1.31 -15.13
C LYS A 541 -13.99 -2.12 -15.47
N ASP A 542 -14.08 -2.87 -16.56
CA ASP A 542 -12.97 -3.59 -17.15
C ASP A 542 -11.81 -2.61 -17.52
N PRO A 543 -10.60 -2.78 -16.96
CA PRO A 543 -9.48 -1.87 -17.14
C PRO A 543 -8.67 -2.13 -18.43
N TYR A 544 -8.97 -3.22 -19.16
CA TYR A 544 -8.25 -3.58 -20.38
C TYR A 544 -8.79 -2.82 -21.60
N SER A 545 -8.01 -2.75 -22.68
CA SER A 545 -8.46 -2.09 -23.90
C SER A 545 -9.49 -2.93 -24.65
N VAL A 546 -10.31 -2.28 -25.50
CA VAL A 546 -11.32 -2.96 -26.34
C VAL A 546 -10.68 -4.06 -27.22
N GLN A 547 -9.43 -3.88 -27.65
CA GLN A 547 -8.70 -4.89 -28.43
C GLN A 547 -8.31 -6.11 -27.58
N GLU A 548 -7.84 -5.90 -26.36
CA GLU A 548 -7.53 -6.98 -25.41
C GLU A 548 -8.81 -7.73 -25.01
N GLN A 549 -9.89 -7.01 -24.70
CA GLN A 549 -11.20 -7.60 -24.41
C GLN A 549 -11.72 -8.46 -25.56
N GLN A 550 -11.56 -8.04 -26.81
CA GLN A 550 -11.95 -8.81 -28.00
C GLN A 550 -11.13 -10.10 -28.17
N GLU A 551 -9.84 -10.09 -27.82
CA GLU A 551 -9.04 -11.31 -27.81
C GLU A 551 -9.39 -12.21 -26.61
N PHE A 552 -9.80 -11.65 -25.47
CA PHE A 552 -10.26 -12.41 -24.30
C PHE A 552 -11.61 -13.10 -24.49
N THR A 553 -12.42 -12.73 -25.50
CA THR A 553 -13.63 -13.50 -25.83
C THR A 553 -13.34 -14.75 -26.67
N LYS A 554 -12.14 -14.88 -27.26
CA LYS A 554 -11.76 -16.02 -28.09
C LYS A 554 -11.28 -17.20 -27.24
N CYS A 555 -11.38 -18.39 -27.82
CA CYS A 555 -10.97 -19.65 -27.20
C CYS A 555 -9.48 -19.66 -26.83
N ASP A 556 -9.17 -20.14 -25.62
CA ASP A 556 -7.82 -20.18 -25.05
C ASP A 556 -7.01 -21.43 -25.46
N HIS A 557 -7.59 -22.30 -26.29
CA HIS A 557 -6.94 -23.51 -26.80
C HIS A 557 -5.82 -23.17 -27.80
N GLU A 558 -4.63 -23.70 -27.57
CA GLU A 558 -3.42 -23.49 -28.37
C GLU A 558 -3.20 -24.63 -29.38
N CYS A 559 -2.74 -24.30 -30.59
CA CYS A 559 -2.39 -25.29 -31.62
C CYS A 559 -1.20 -26.14 -31.17
N SER A 560 -1.28 -27.46 -31.38
CA SER A 560 -0.28 -28.44 -30.96
C SER A 560 1.00 -28.47 -31.81
N ASP A 561 1.05 -27.74 -32.93
CA ASP A 561 2.24 -27.74 -33.81
C ASP A 561 3.46 -27.13 -33.10
N GLU A 562 4.54 -27.92 -33.03
CA GLU A 562 5.85 -27.53 -32.49
C GLU A 562 6.41 -26.23 -33.08
N LYS A 563 6.02 -25.84 -34.31
CA LYS A 563 6.36 -24.54 -34.92
C LYS A 563 5.87 -23.33 -34.09
N HIS A 564 4.85 -23.52 -33.25
CA HIS A 564 4.26 -22.50 -32.38
C HIS A 564 4.84 -22.50 -30.96
N HIS A 565 5.68 -23.48 -30.61
CA HIS A 565 6.21 -23.67 -29.24
C HIS A 565 7.73 -23.55 -29.13
N LYS A 566 8.48 -23.67 -30.23
CA LYS A 566 9.96 -23.63 -30.24
C LYS A 566 10.53 -22.37 -30.93
N SER A 567 11.34 -21.61 -30.19
CA SER A 567 12.17 -20.52 -30.74
C SER A 567 13.26 -21.05 -31.68
N GLN A 568 13.41 -20.46 -32.87
CA GLN A 568 14.40 -20.87 -33.88
C GLN A 568 15.83 -20.36 -33.58
N GLY A 569 16.34 -20.66 -32.38
CA GLY A 569 17.65 -20.24 -31.89
C GLY A 569 17.65 -18.87 -31.18
N SER A 570 18.80 -18.51 -30.63
CA SER A 570 18.98 -17.38 -29.68
C SER A 570 18.78 -15.98 -30.24
N ASN A 571 18.67 -15.81 -31.57
CA ASN A 571 18.43 -14.53 -32.25
C ASN A 571 17.10 -14.49 -33.04
N ALA A 572 16.26 -15.52 -32.93
CA ALA A 572 14.96 -15.54 -33.61
C ALA A 572 13.87 -14.80 -32.79
N PRO A 573 12.80 -14.30 -33.44
CA PRO A 573 11.61 -13.85 -32.72
C PRO A 573 11.04 -14.95 -31.80
N PRO A 574 10.32 -14.58 -30.72
CA PRO A 574 9.56 -15.55 -29.93
C PRO A 574 8.64 -16.36 -30.84
N PRO A 575 8.42 -17.67 -30.58
CA PRO A 575 7.54 -18.48 -31.41
C PRO A 575 6.13 -17.91 -31.36
N THR A 576 5.57 -17.62 -32.54
CA THR A 576 4.21 -17.08 -32.66
C THR A 576 3.23 -18.20 -32.33
N LYS A 577 2.62 -18.14 -31.14
CA LYS A 577 1.52 -19.04 -30.76
C LYS A 577 0.36 -18.91 -31.75
N SER A 578 -0.27 -20.03 -32.08
CA SER A 578 -1.55 -20.07 -32.80
C SER A 578 -2.63 -20.59 -31.85
N PHE A 579 -3.78 -19.94 -31.85
CA PHE A 579 -4.90 -20.20 -30.96
C PHE A 579 -6.17 -20.47 -31.77
N CYS A 580 -7.17 -21.07 -31.12
CA CYS A 580 -8.47 -21.26 -31.75
C CYS A 580 -9.20 -19.92 -31.97
N GLU A 581 -9.63 -19.64 -33.21
CA GLU A 581 -10.31 -18.38 -33.59
C GLU A 581 -11.83 -18.35 -33.29
N LEU A 582 -12.37 -19.41 -32.70
CA LEU A 582 -13.77 -19.45 -32.24
C LEU A 582 -13.92 -18.74 -30.89
N GLN A 583 -15.16 -18.41 -30.53
CA GLN A 583 -15.46 -17.81 -29.21
C GLN A 583 -15.17 -18.80 -28.07
N LEU A 584 -14.83 -18.28 -26.89
CA LEU A 584 -14.64 -19.06 -25.68
C LEU A 584 -15.90 -19.88 -25.36
N PHE A 585 -15.72 -21.11 -24.88
CA PHE A 585 -16.79 -22.09 -24.64
C PHE A 585 -17.66 -22.44 -25.86
N HIS A 586 -17.15 -22.28 -27.09
CA HIS A 586 -17.84 -22.77 -28.28
C HIS A 586 -18.12 -24.28 -28.23
N ALA A 587 -19.19 -24.71 -28.89
CA ALA A 587 -19.40 -26.13 -29.17
C ALA A 587 -18.37 -26.62 -30.20
N PRO A 588 -17.85 -27.86 -30.10
CA PRO A 588 -17.00 -28.46 -31.12
C PRO A 588 -17.60 -28.37 -32.53
N LEU A 589 -16.86 -27.79 -33.48
CA LEU A 589 -17.19 -27.88 -34.91
C LEU A 589 -17.02 -29.30 -35.45
N ASN A 590 -17.73 -29.62 -36.53
CA ASN A 590 -17.58 -30.91 -37.20
C ASN A 590 -16.23 -30.97 -37.94
N PRO A 591 -15.41 -31.99 -37.69
CA PRO A 591 -14.10 -32.17 -38.32
C PRO A 591 -14.09 -32.22 -39.85
N SER A 592 -15.18 -32.77 -40.39
CA SER A 592 -15.36 -33.03 -41.81
C SER A 592 -16.09 -31.88 -42.51
N SER A 593 -16.35 -30.77 -41.82
CA SER A 593 -16.87 -29.54 -42.42
C SER A 593 -15.73 -28.64 -42.92
N ASN A 594 -16.02 -27.76 -43.88
CA ASN A 594 -15.07 -26.73 -44.27
C ASN A 594 -14.74 -25.82 -43.07
N PRO A 595 -13.48 -25.39 -42.91
CA PRO A 595 -13.13 -24.43 -41.88
C PRO A 595 -13.90 -23.11 -42.09
N PRO A 596 -14.27 -22.39 -41.02
CA PRO A 596 -14.81 -21.04 -41.10
C PRO A 596 -13.98 -20.15 -42.05
N ASN A 597 -14.67 -19.41 -42.92
CA ASN A 597 -14.08 -18.57 -43.97
C ASN A 597 -13.22 -19.32 -45.02
N ASP A 598 -13.36 -20.64 -45.16
CA ASP A 598 -12.60 -21.51 -46.07
C ASP A 598 -11.06 -21.39 -45.90
N TYR A 599 -10.59 -21.03 -44.69
CA TYR A 599 -9.18 -20.81 -44.37
C TYR A 599 -8.74 -21.55 -43.10
N GLY A 600 -7.52 -22.07 -43.08
CA GLY A 600 -6.97 -22.83 -41.95
C GLY A 600 -7.45 -24.28 -41.86
N TYR A 601 -7.59 -24.82 -40.65
CA TYR A 601 -8.12 -26.16 -40.39
C TYR A 601 -8.88 -26.25 -39.06
N ILE A 602 -9.76 -27.24 -38.96
CA ILE A 602 -10.55 -27.54 -37.76
C ILE A 602 -9.81 -28.56 -36.86
N SER A 603 -9.79 -28.33 -35.54
CA SER A 603 -9.72 -29.28 -34.40
C SER A 603 -10.72 -30.46 -34.53
N LEU A 604 -10.51 -31.77 -34.23
CA LEU A 604 -11.60 -32.77 -34.13
C LEU A 604 -12.22 -32.89 -32.72
N ASP A 605 -11.62 -32.13 -31.79
CA ASP A 605 -12.22 -31.41 -30.66
C ASP A 605 -13.01 -30.18 -31.11
N GLY A 606 -13.04 -29.91 -32.41
CA GLY A 606 -13.88 -28.89 -33.03
C GLY A 606 -13.41 -27.46 -32.84
N HIS A 607 -12.17 -27.23 -32.40
CA HIS A 607 -11.50 -25.94 -32.49
C HIS A 607 -11.25 -25.53 -33.96
N HIS A 608 -10.81 -24.31 -34.25
CA HIS A 608 -10.45 -23.87 -35.61
C HIS A 608 -9.23 -22.95 -35.56
N PHE A 609 -8.22 -23.23 -36.37
CA PHE A 609 -6.97 -22.49 -36.44
C PHE A 609 -6.68 -22.02 -37.86
N ASP A 610 -6.21 -20.80 -38.00
CA ASP A 610 -5.79 -20.19 -39.26
C ASP A 610 -4.46 -20.72 -39.83
N CYS A 611 -3.74 -21.60 -39.11
CA CYS A 611 -2.47 -22.17 -39.57
C CYS A 611 -2.66 -23.45 -40.41
N GLU A 612 -1.61 -23.90 -41.09
CA GLU A 612 -1.60 -25.23 -41.74
C GLU A 612 -1.81 -26.35 -40.71
N ASN A 613 -2.66 -27.32 -41.07
CA ASN A 613 -2.95 -28.53 -40.29
C ASN A 613 -1.67 -29.35 -40.04
N PRO A 614 -1.30 -29.64 -38.78
CA PRO A 614 -0.15 -30.51 -38.47
C PRO A 614 -0.29 -31.91 -39.10
N SER A 615 -1.52 -32.42 -39.18
CA SER A 615 -1.84 -33.73 -39.75
C SER A 615 -1.40 -33.90 -41.20
N THR A 616 -1.37 -32.84 -42.01
CA THR A 616 -0.96 -32.94 -43.42
C THR A 616 0.57 -33.00 -43.60
N ARG A 617 1.31 -32.90 -42.50
CA ARG A 617 2.78 -33.08 -42.43
C ARG A 617 3.17 -34.44 -41.83
N GLU A 618 2.22 -35.18 -41.26
CA GLU A 618 2.43 -36.53 -40.73
C GLU A 618 2.02 -37.59 -41.77
N ALA A 619 2.82 -38.66 -41.89
CA ALA A 619 2.55 -39.72 -42.86
C ALA A 619 1.40 -40.64 -42.40
N VAL A 620 0.61 -41.13 -43.34
CA VAL A 620 -0.34 -42.24 -43.14
C VAL A 620 0.41 -43.56 -43.31
N PHE A 621 0.08 -44.59 -42.54
CA PHE A 621 0.85 -45.83 -42.48
C PHE A 621 0.07 -47.07 -42.96
N HIS A 622 0.79 -48.01 -43.55
CA HIS A 622 0.38 -49.41 -43.59
C HIS A 622 1.24 -50.16 -42.57
N ILE A 623 0.65 -50.47 -41.42
CA ILE A 623 1.31 -51.09 -40.26
C ILE A 623 1.11 -52.60 -40.36
N ILE A 624 2.19 -53.36 -40.36
CA ILE A 624 2.15 -54.81 -40.44
C ILE A 624 2.77 -55.37 -39.16
N PHE A 625 1.91 -55.88 -38.28
CA PHE A 625 2.37 -56.66 -37.13
C PHE A 625 2.82 -58.03 -37.60
N VAL A 626 4.03 -58.43 -37.21
CA VAL A 626 4.58 -59.75 -37.49
C VAL A 626 4.97 -60.36 -36.15
N LEU A 627 4.09 -61.20 -35.62
CA LEU A 627 4.21 -61.76 -34.28
C LEU A 627 4.62 -63.22 -34.35
N ASP A 628 5.69 -63.53 -33.65
CA ASP A 628 6.09 -64.90 -33.36
C ASP A 628 5.04 -65.57 -32.46
N ARG A 629 4.61 -66.77 -32.82
CA ARG A 629 3.68 -67.58 -32.00
C ARG A 629 4.29 -68.88 -31.49
N SER A 630 5.62 -68.97 -31.51
CA SER A 630 6.35 -69.89 -30.63
C SER A 630 6.05 -69.59 -29.15
N GLY A 631 6.22 -70.60 -28.29
CA GLY A 631 5.42 -70.73 -27.07
C GLY A 631 5.74 -69.75 -25.93
N SER A 632 5.01 -68.62 -25.86
CA SER A 632 4.53 -67.96 -24.62
C SER A 632 3.54 -66.82 -24.94
N MET A 633 2.25 -66.95 -24.56
CA MET A 633 1.23 -65.95 -24.90
C MET A 633 1.27 -64.71 -23.98
N SER A 634 1.82 -63.59 -24.46
CA SER A 634 1.61 -62.26 -23.88
C SER A 634 1.62 -61.10 -24.89
N PHE A 635 1.59 -61.36 -26.21
CA PHE A 635 1.73 -60.31 -27.23
C PHE A 635 0.41 -59.62 -27.62
N TYR A 636 -0.72 -60.32 -27.49
CA TYR A 636 -2.01 -59.83 -27.98
C TYR A 636 -2.53 -58.62 -27.20
N GLN A 637 -2.28 -58.59 -25.89
CA GLN A 637 -2.64 -57.46 -25.03
C GLN A 637 -1.76 -56.23 -25.34
N ALA A 638 -0.46 -56.42 -25.60
CA ALA A 638 0.45 -55.35 -26.03
C ALA A 638 0.07 -54.75 -27.39
N VAL A 639 -0.33 -55.58 -28.35
CA VAL A 639 -0.79 -55.12 -29.67
C VAL A 639 -2.15 -54.44 -29.56
N TYR A 640 -3.08 -54.97 -28.74
CA TYR A 640 -4.33 -54.29 -28.43
C TYR A 640 -4.07 -52.93 -27.77
N GLN A 641 -3.18 -52.85 -26.79
CA GLN A 641 -2.84 -51.58 -26.13
C GLN A 641 -2.08 -50.62 -27.04
N PHE A 642 -1.31 -51.09 -28.02
CA PHE A 642 -0.77 -50.23 -29.07
C PHE A 642 -1.88 -49.70 -29.99
N MET A 643 -2.81 -50.56 -30.43
CA MET A 643 -3.95 -50.15 -31.26
C MET A 643 -4.84 -49.15 -30.51
N ASP A 644 -5.18 -49.45 -29.27
CA ASP A 644 -5.94 -48.60 -28.36
C ASP A 644 -5.20 -47.29 -28.10
N ALA A 645 -3.88 -47.30 -27.81
CA ALA A 645 -3.09 -46.07 -27.66
C ALA A 645 -2.92 -45.29 -28.97
N ARG A 646 -2.90 -45.93 -30.15
CA ARG A 646 -2.83 -45.26 -31.45
C ARG A 646 -4.18 -44.63 -31.81
N ILE A 647 -5.29 -45.32 -31.57
CA ILE A 647 -6.66 -44.78 -31.66
C ILE A 647 -6.82 -43.63 -30.65
N ASN A 648 -6.44 -43.83 -29.39
CA ASN A 648 -6.53 -42.83 -28.33
C ASN A 648 -5.62 -41.62 -28.60
N SER A 649 -4.43 -41.79 -29.18
CA SER A 649 -3.61 -40.64 -29.61
C SER A 649 -4.30 -39.83 -30.71
N ALA A 650 -5.07 -40.47 -31.60
CA ALA A 650 -5.86 -39.83 -32.65
C ALA A 650 -7.27 -39.38 -32.21
N THR A 651 -7.72 -39.71 -30.99
CA THR A 651 -8.99 -39.25 -30.40
C THR A 651 -8.81 -38.35 -29.17
N THR A 652 -7.58 -38.24 -28.63
CA THR A 652 -7.22 -37.32 -27.52
C THR A 652 -6.55 -36.05 -28.03
N ASN A 653 -5.70 -36.12 -29.07
CA ASN A 653 -5.55 -34.99 -29.99
C ASN A 653 -6.78 -35.05 -30.87
N GLN A 654 -7.85 -34.38 -30.44
CA GLN A 654 -9.09 -34.70 -31.08
C GLN A 654 -9.07 -34.21 -32.55
N ASN A 655 -8.18 -33.32 -33.08
CA ASN A 655 -7.47 -33.14 -34.43
C ASN A 655 -6.49 -34.14 -35.05
N GLN A 656 -6.74 -35.43 -35.28
CA GLN A 656 -5.92 -36.17 -36.27
C GLN A 656 -6.61 -37.39 -36.93
N MET A 657 -7.16 -37.24 -38.14
CA MET A 657 -7.64 -38.39 -38.97
C MET A 657 -6.52 -39.33 -39.50
N SER A 658 -5.28 -39.23 -39.01
CA SER A 658 -4.17 -40.11 -39.41
C SER A 658 -4.45 -41.58 -39.08
N ALA A 659 -4.77 -41.91 -37.82
CA ALA A 659 -4.97 -43.32 -37.41
C ALA A 659 -6.22 -43.97 -38.02
N THR A 660 -7.23 -43.20 -38.42
CA THR A 660 -8.40 -43.72 -39.16
C THR A 660 -8.10 -44.01 -40.64
N GLN A 661 -6.98 -43.51 -41.16
CA GLN A 661 -6.48 -43.84 -42.49
C GLN A 661 -5.33 -44.87 -42.44
N ASP A 662 -4.73 -45.12 -41.28
CA ASP A 662 -3.77 -46.21 -41.10
C ASP A 662 -4.46 -47.56 -41.41
N SER A 663 -3.79 -48.41 -42.19
CA SER A 663 -4.23 -49.78 -42.45
C SER A 663 -3.36 -50.76 -41.70
N ILE A 664 -3.95 -51.75 -41.05
CA ILE A 664 -3.24 -52.79 -40.29
C ILE A 664 -3.42 -54.16 -40.92
N SER A 665 -2.30 -54.86 -41.07
CA SER A 665 -2.28 -56.30 -41.32
C SER A 665 -1.60 -57.02 -40.14
N LEU A 666 -2.02 -58.25 -39.85
CA LEU A 666 -1.40 -59.09 -38.82
C LEU A 666 -0.91 -60.40 -39.42
N ILE A 667 0.36 -60.71 -39.21
CA ILE A 667 0.99 -61.98 -39.52
C ILE A 667 1.33 -62.68 -38.21
N LEU A 668 0.85 -63.90 -38.02
CA LEU A 668 1.28 -64.82 -36.96
C LEU A 668 2.15 -65.90 -37.59
N PHE A 669 3.34 -66.15 -37.07
CA PHE A 669 4.28 -67.10 -37.67
C PHE A 669 4.91 -68.06 -36.66
N ASP A 670 5.11 -69.30 -37.09
CA ASP A 670 5.93 -70.32 -36.44
C ASP A 670 6.87 -70.97 -37.47
N HIS A 671 6.71 -72.26 -37.78
CA HIS A 671 7.25 -72.88 -38.99
C HIS A 671 6.38 -72.64 -40.24
N GLU A 672 5.09 -72.30 -40.03
CA GLU A 672 4.09 -71.85 -41.00
C GLU A 672 3.73 -70.37 -40.75
N VAL A 673 2.96 -69.77 -41.66
CA VAL A 673 2.42 -68.41 -41.51
C VAL A 673 0.91 -68.40 -41.65
N ILE A 674 0.24 -67.74 -40.71
CA ILE A 674 -1.19 -67.42 -40.74
C ILE A 674 -1.34 -65.90 -40.73
N VAL A 675 -2.35 -65.38 -41.41
CA VAL A 675 -2.64 -63.95 -41.46
C VAL A 675 -4.10 -63.74 -41.05
N PRO A 676 -4.39 -63.49 -39.75
CA PRO A 676 -5.77 -63.42 -39.24
C PRO A 676 -6.58 -62.28 -39.87
N PHE A 677 -5.90 -61.20 -40.27
CA PHE A 677 -6.50 -60.11 -41.05
C PHE A 677 -5.48 -59.39 -41.93
N GLU A 678 -5.94 -58.98 -43.12
CA GLU A 678 -5.18 -58.26 -44.15
C GLU A 678 -5.81 -56.88 -44.38
N TYR A 679 -5.01 -55.81 -44.32
CA TYR A 679 -5.36 -54.44 -44.68
C TYR A 679 -6.70 -53.90 -44.10
N ARG A 680 -6.91 -54.07 -42.79
CA ARG A 680 -8.08 -53.55 -42.05
C ARG A 680 -7.83 -52.11 -41.57
N ASP A 681 -8.87 -51.32 -41.42
CA ASP A 681 -8.80 -50.07 -40.65
C ASP A 681 -8.82 -50.33 -39.13
N LEU A 682 -8.60 -49.27 -38.35
CA LEU A 682 -8.56 -49.29 -36.88
C LEU A 682 -9.93 -49.06 -36.21
N THR A 683 -11.06 -49.14 -36.92
CA THR A 683 -12.36 -48.70 -36.37
C THR A 683 -12.94 -49.60 -35.28
N ASP A 684 -12.62 -50.89 -35.27
CA ASP A 684 -13.01 -51.82 -34.20
C ASP A 684 -11.80 -52.66 -33.71
N PRO A 685 -11.01 -52.16 -32.74
CA PRO A 685 -9.89 -52.91 -32.18
C PRO A 685 -10.32 -54.15 -31.37
N LYS A 686 -11.60 -54.26 -30.98
CA LYS A 686 -12.12 -55.42 -30.25
C LYS A 686 -12.42 -56.57 -31.21
N ASP A 687 -12.95 -56.31 -32.40
CA ASP A 687 -13.04 -57.30 -33.49
C ASP A 687 -11.65 -57.86 -33.83
N LEU A 688 -10.66 -56.98 -34.01
CA LEU A 688 -9.28 -57.37 -34.30
C LEU A 688 -8.67 -58.24 -33.17
N LEU A 689 -8.85 -57.86 -31.90
CA LEU A 689 -8.41 -58.68 -30.76
C LEU A 689 -9.14 -60.02 -30.69
N ASN A 690 -10.44 -60.07 -30.97
CA ASN A 690 -11.20 -61.33 -31.00
C ASN A 690 -10.74 -62.25 -32.12
N SER A 691 -10.31 -61.71 -33.27
CA SER A 691 -9.65 -62.48 -34.34
C SER A 691 -8.30 -63.04 -33.87
N MET A 692 -7.48 -62.22 -33.20
CA MET A 692 -6.20 -62.64 -32.63
C MET A 692 -6.32 -63.81 -31.63
N LEU A 693 -7.29 -63.72 -30.71
CA LEU A 693 -7.49 -64.69 -29.62
C LEU A 693 -7.93 -66.09 -30.10
N GLN A 694 -8.35 -66.25 -31.36
CA GLN A 694 -8.70 -67.56 -31.94
C GLN A 694 -7.48 -68.45 -32.22
N HIS A 695 -6.26 -67.89 -32.17
CA HIS A 695 -5.04 -68.60 -32.57
C HIS A 695 -4.17 -68.99 -31.36
N GLN A 696 -3.93 -70.30 -31.23
CA GLN A 696 -3.06 -70.86 -30.19
C GLN A 696 -1.57 -70.87 -30.62
N ALA A 697 -0.68 -70.87 -29.63
CA ALA A 697 0.76 -70.99 -29.83
C ALA A 697 1.14 -72.39 -30.37
N ARG A 698 2.17 -72.46 -31.21
CA ARG A 698 2.69 -73.68 -31.87
C ARG A 698 4.21 -73.57 -32.02
N GLY A 699 4.91 -74.70 -32.09
CA GLY A 699 6.38 -74.73 -32.08
C GLY A 699 7.03 -74.38 -33.43
N GLY A 700 8.26 -73.87 -33.38
CA GLY A 700 9.09 -73.50 -34.54
C GLY A 700 9.03 -72.00 -34.84
N THR A 701 10.07 -71.48 -35.50
CA THR A 701 10.23 -70.05 -35.80
C THR A 701 10.93 -69.87 -37.15
N ASN A 702 10.29 -69.18 -38.10
CA ASN A 702 10.76 -69.02 -39.48
C ASN A 702 10.60 -67.57 -39.97
N TYR A 703 11.65 -66.77 -39.76
CA TYR A 703 11.66 -65.35 -40.16
C TYR A 703 11.59 -65.16 -41.68
N ASP A 704 12.16 -66.10 -42.47
CA ASP A 704 12.13 -66.06 -43.93
C ASP A 704 10.70 -66.06 -44.46
N LEU A 705 9.87 -67.00 -43.97
CA LEU A 705 8.47 -67.12 -44.37
C LEU A 705 7.63 -65.92 -43.91
N ALA A 706 7.90 -65.41 -42.70
CA ALA A 706 7.22 -64.24 -42.13
C ALA A 706 7.49 -62.95 -42.93
N ILE A 707 8.76 -62.64 -43.21
CA ILE A 707 9.14 -61.48 -44.02
C ILE A 707 8.70 -61.64 -45.49
N GLN A 708 8.73 -62.86 -46.03
CA GLN A 708 8.20 -63.13 -47.38
C GLN A 708 6.69 -62.83 -47.47
N LYS A 709 5.88 -63.25 -46.50
CA LYS A 709 4.44 -62.93 -46.49
C LYS A 709 4.19 -61.44 -46.23
N ALA A 710 4.99 -60.76 -45.41
CA ALA A 710 4.92 -59.30 -45.29
C ALA A 710 5.20 -58.58 -46.62
N GLY A 711 6.19 -59.04 -47.39
CA GLY A 711 6.48 -58.52 -48.73
C GLY A 711 5.38 -58.78 -49.76
N PHE A 712 4.67 -59.91 -49.62
CA PHE A 712 3.46 -60.18 -50.38
C PHE A 712 2.34 -59.19 -50.03
N LEU A 713 2.04 -58.97 -48.74
CA LEU A 713 1.00 -58.02 -48.31
C LEU A 713 1.28 -56.59 -48.78
N ILE A 714 2.53 -56.11 -48.65
CA ILE A 714 2.95 -54.80 -49.17
C ILE A 714 2.83 -54.72 -50.71
N THR A 715 2.89 -55.84 -51.42
CA THR A 715 2.73 -55.86 -52.88
C THR A 715 1.27 -55.91 -53.30
N SER A 716 0.45 -56.74 -52.64
CA SER A 716 -0.99 -56.85 -52.93
C SER A 716 -1.77 -55.60 -52.52
N TYR A 717 -1.37 -54.94 -51.44
CA TYR A 717 -2.02 -53.74 -50.90
C TYR A 717 -1.08 -52.53 -50.95
N PHE A 718 -0.37 -52.35 -52.08
CA PHE A 718 0.52 -51.21 -52.25
C PHE A 718 -0.29 -49.92 -52.46
N ASP A 719 -0.15 -48.99 -51.51
CA ASP A 719 -0.72 -47.65 -51.57
C ASP A 719 0.43 -46.62 -51.62
N PRO A 720 0.58 -45.82 -52.69
CA PRO A 720 1.63 -44.81 -52.79
C PRO A 720 1.45 -43.63 -51.84
N THR A 721 0.28 -43.48 -51.20
CA THR A 721 0.01 -42.45 -50.19
C THR A 721 0.40 -42.89 -48.77
N LYS A 722 0.70 -44.18 -48.56
CA LYS A 722 1.04 -44.74 -47.25
C LYS A 722 2.50 -45.18 -47.15
N VAL A 723 3.06 -45.01 -45.97
CA VAL A 723 4.39 -45.51 -45.61
C VAL A 723 4.25 -46.91 -45.00
N ASN A 724 4.93 -47.90 -45.58
CA ASN A 724 4.90 -49.27 -45.03
C ASN A 724 5.81 -49.35 -43.79
N ILE A 725 5.25 -49.85 -42.68
CA ILE A 725 5.95 -50.13 -41.44
C ILE A 725 5.72 -51.60 -41.08
N ILE A 726 6.79 -52.33 -40.77
CA ILE A 726 6.70 -53.66 -40.13
C ILE A 726 7.09 -53.50 -38.66
N ILE A 727 6.25 -54.02 -37.76
CA ILE A 727 6.55 -54.16 -36.33
C ILE A 727 6.67 -55.66 -36.04
N PHE A 728 7.92 -56.12 -35.87
CA PHE A 728 8.30 -57.53 -35.78
C PHE A 728 8.63 -57.90 -34.33
N LEU A 729 7.81 -58.73 -33.70
CA LEU A 729 7.96 -59.18 -32.31
C LEU A 729 8.37 -60.66 -32.32
N SER A 730 9.48 -60.99 -31.65
CA SER A 730 9.94 -62.37 -31.46
C SER A 730 10.85 -62.49 -30.22
N ASP A 731 11.03 -63.72 -29.74
CA ASP A 731 12.02 -64.07 -28.71
C ASP A 731 13.47 -64.03 -29.23
N GLY A 732 13.66 -63.89 -30.55
CA GLY A 732 14.96 -63.72 -31.17
C GLY A 732 15.64 -65.01 -31.65
N LEU A 733 14.99 -66.17 -31.55
CA LEU A 733 15.60 -67.51 -31.73
C LEU A 733 15.64 -68.04 -33.18
N CYS A 734 15.61 -67.16 -34.18
CA CYS A 734 15.79 -67.51 -35.60
C CYS A 734 16.90 -66.69 -36.27
N GLY A 735 17.40 -67.19 -37.41
CA GLY A 735 18.43 -66.52 -38.23
C GLY A 735 17.88 -65.30 -39.00
N VAL A 736 18.77 -64.40 -39.42
CA VAL A 736 18.39 -63.23 -40.23
C VAL A 736 17.92 -63.68 -41.62
N PRO A 737 16.72 -63.30 -42.09
CA PRO A 737 16.19 -63.69 -43.40
C PRO A 737 16.75 -62.79 -44.51
N PHE A 738 18.07 -62.85 -44.72
CA PHE A 738 18.83 -61.89 -45.54
C PHE A 738 18.23 -61.67 -46.93
N ASN A 739 17.93 -62.73 -47.69
CA ASN A 739 17.49 -62.61 -49.08
C ASN A 739 16.12 -61.92 -49.17
N GLN A 740 15.19 -62.29 -48.30
CA GLN A 740 13.82 -61.80 -48.21
C GLN A 740 13.81 -60.36 -47.72
N LEU A 741 14.64 -60.04 -46.72
CA LEU A 741 14.78 -58.68 -46.18
C LEU A 741 15.43 -57.71 -47.17
N HIS A 742 16.51 -58.12 -47.86
CA HIS A 742 17.08 -57.31 -48.94
C HIS A 742 16.08 -57.15 -50.10
N THR A 743 15.28 -58.16 -50.41
CA THR A 743 14.27 -58.11 -51.46
C THR A 743 13.14 -57.12 -51.12
N ILE A 744 12.53 -57.24 -49.94
CA ILE A 744 11.43 -56.36 -49.51
C ILE A 744 11.88 -54.91 -49.34
N CYS A 745 13.07 -54.65 -48.78
CA CYS A 745 13.64 -53.31 -48.66
C CYS A 745 13.98 -52.70 -50.03
N LYS A 746 14.57 -53.48 -50.95
CA LYS A 746 14.85 -53.02 -52.32
C LYS A 746 13.56 -52.70 -53.09
N GLN A 747 12.54 -53.56 -53.00
CA GLN A 747 11.24 -53.36 -53.65
C GLN A 747 10.57 -52.06 -53.17
N ASN A 748 10.48 -51.84 -51.86
CA ASN A 748 9.93 -50.62 -51.28
C ASN A 748 10.73 -49.39 -51.73
N LYS A 749 12.06 -49.41 -51.64
CA LYS A 749 12.93 -48.32 -52.12
C LYS A 749 12.74 -48.01 -53.60
N THR A 750 12.57 -49.01 -54.46
CA THR A 750 12.28 -48.79 -55.89
C THR A 750 10.90 -48.19 -56.17
N ARG A 751 9.95 -48.31 -55.23
CA ARG A 751 8.62 -47.67 -55.31
C ARG A 751 8.59 -46.27 -54.66
N GLY A 752 9.73 -45.70 -54.29
CA GLY A 752 9.85 -44.34 -53.76
C GLY A 752 9.59 -44.16 -52.26
N SER A 753 9.10 -45.20 -51.57
CA SER A 753 8.82 -45.18 -50.13
C SER A 753 9.63 -46.29 -49.44
N PRO A 754 10.73 -45.98 -48.71
CA PRO A 754 11.56 -47.01 -48.09
C PRO A 754 10.85 -47.64 -46.87
N LEU A 755 10.97 -48.96 -46.74
CA LEU A 755 10.36 -49.73 -45.65
C LEU A 755 10.96 -49.35 -44.30
N TYR A 756 10.11 -49.06 -43.32
CA TYR A 756 10.53 -48.97 -41.91
C TYR A 756 10.31 -50.31 -41.20
N LEU A 757 11.31 -50.73 -40.43
CA LEU A 757 11.27 -51.97 -39.66
C LEU A 757 11.59 -51.69 -38.20
N TYR A 758 10.64 -52.02 -37.33
CA TYR A 758 10.79 -52.00 -35.88
C TYR A 758 10.89 -53.44 -35.41
N THR A 759 12.02 -53.83 -34.83
CA THR A 759 12.21 -55.16 -34.24
C THR A 759 12.18 -55.06 -32.72
N VAL A 760 11.36 -55.89 -32.08
CA VAL A 760 11.22 -55.92 -30.63
C VAL A 760 11.63 -57.30 -30.14
N LEU A 761 12.74 -57.36 -29.39
CA LEU A 761 13.16 -58.55 -28.68
C LEU A 761 12.37 -58.66 -27.38
N PHE A 762 11.55 -59.71 -27.29
CA PHE A 762 10.80 -60.05 -26.09
C PHE A 762 11.37 -61.33 -25.47
N SER A 763 12.45 -61.17 -24.70
CA SER A 763 13.13 -62.26 -24.01
C SER A 763 13.87 -61.75 -22.78
N SER A 764 13.99 -62.60 -21.76
CA SER A 764 14.87 -62.37 -20.62
C SER A 764 16.35 -62.68 -20.90
N ASP A 765 16.68 -63.40 -21.99
CA ASP A 765 18.06 -63.69 -22.39
C ASP A 765 18.56 -62.65 -23.42
N ALA A 766 19.75 -62.10 -23.19
CA ALA A 766 20.23 -60.86 -23.78
C ALA A 766 20.82 -61.00 -25.21
N ARG A 767 20.61 -62.16 -25.88
CA ARG A 767 21.36 -62.57 -27.07
C ARG A 767 20.48 -62.92 -28.27
N SER A 768 19.86 -61.89 -28.87
CA SER A 768 19.43 -61.95 -30.27
C SER A 768 20.20 -60.93 -31.11
N HIS A 769 21.14 -61.42 -31.90
CA HIS A 769 21.82 -60.64 -32.95
C HIS A 769 20.91 -60.44 -34.17
N SER A 770 19.97 -61.36 -34.41
CA SER A 770 19.18 -61.38 -35.65
C SER A 770 18.19 -60.22 -35.74
N LEU A 771 17.42 -59.96 -34.69
CA LEU A 771 16.46 -58.84 -34.67
C LEU A 771 17.15 -57.47 -34.79
N GLU A 772 18.32 -57.30 -34.16
CA GLU A 772 19.10 -56.05 -34.24
C GLU A 772 19.68 -55.85 -35.65
N GLU A 773 20.24 -56.90 -36.28
CA GLU A 773 20.72 -56.82 -37.66
C GLU A 773 19.59 -56.63 -38.68
N MET A 774 18.41 -57.20 -38.46
CA MET A 774 17.24 -56.96 -39.33
C MET A 774 16.91 -55.45 -39.39
N ALA A 775 16.88 -54.77 -38.25
CA ALA A 775 16.66 -53.32 -38.21
C ALA A 775 17.80 -52.53 -38.89
N LYS A 776 19.07 -52.93 -38.71
CA LYS A 776 20.23 -52.30 -39.39
C LYS A 776 20.21 -52.49 -40.91
N ILE A 777 19.88 -53.69 -41.38
CA ILE A 777 19.75 -54.00 -42.82
C ILE A 777 18.65 -53.13 -43.42
N ALA A 778 17.48 -53.05 -42.79
CA ALA A 778 16.41 -52.16 -43.25
C ALA A 778 16.86 -50.68 -43.25
N GLN A 779 17.51 -50.20 -42.18
CA GLN A 779 18.02 -48.84 -42.09
C GLN A 779 19.02 -48.49 -43.20
N SER A 780 19.83 -49.45 -43.66
CA SER A 780 20.83 -49.22 -44.72
C SER A 780 20.22 -48.79 -46.07
N TYR A 781 18.92 -49.00 -46.27
CA TYR A 781 18.22 -48.56 -47.48
C TYR A 781 17.74 -47.10 -47.40
N HIS A 782 17.79 -46.44 -46.23
CA HIS A 782 17.36 -45.05 -46.02
C HIS A 782 18.50 -44.02 -46.29
N PRO A 783 18.18 -42.72 -46.51
CA PRO A 783 19.19 -41.68 -46.66
C PRO A 783 19.98 -41.42 -45.37
N GLN A 784 21.29 -41.13 -45.50
CA GLN A 784 22.21 -40.96 -44.35
C GLN A 784 22.03 -39.66 -43.56
N ASN A 785 21.34 -38.65 -44.10
CA ASN A 785 21.14 -37.34 -43.46
C ASN A 785 19.65 -37.13 -43.14
N SER A 786 19.24 -37.41 -41.90
CA SER A 786 17.93 -37.04 -41.36
C SER A 786 18.07 -36.51 -39.92
N SER A 787 17.18 -35.60 -39.53
CA SER A 787 17.22 -34.90 -38.25
C SER A 787 16.86 -35.83 -37.07
N SER A 788 17.18 -35.38 -35.85
CA SER A 788 17.02 -36.15 -34.60
C SER A 788 15.57 -36.54 -34.22
N GLY A 789 14.58 -36.27 -35.08
CA GLY A 789 13.16 -36.61 -34.89
C GLY A 789 12.50 -37.29 -36.10
N ALA A 790 13.26 -37.73 -37.10
CA ALA A 790 12.71 -38.47 -38.23
C ALA A 790 12.42 -39.95 -37.88
N LEU A 791 11.40 -40.53 -38.52
CA LEU A 791 11.18 -41.98 -38.51
C LEU A 791 12.45 -42.71 -38.98
N ARG A 792 12.78 -43.81 -38.32
CA ARG A 792 13.94 -44.67 -38.61
C ARG A 792 13.61 -46.10 -38.22
N CYS A 793 14.29 -47.08 -38.81
CA CYS A 793 14.22 -48.47 -38.35
C CYS A 793 14.86 -48.56 -36.96
N GLN A 794 14.25 -49.30 -36.04
CA GLN A 794 14.69 -49.36 -34.64
C GLN A 794 14.65 -50.78 -34.11
N PHE A 795 15.54 -51.05 -33.17
CA PHE A 795 15.56 -52.26 -32.38
C PHE A 795 15.36 -51.91 -30.91
N THR A 796 14.38 -52.52 -30.26
CA THR A 796 14.04 -52.29 -28.86
C THR A 796 14.07 -53.63 -28.11
N ARG A 797 14.55 -53.61 -26.86
CA ARG A 797 14.51 -54.76 -25.95
C ARG A 797 13.46 -54.48 -24.88
N THR A 798 12.54 -55.42 -24.68
CA THR A 798 11.46 -55.31 -23.68
C THR A 798 11.41 -56.58 -22.85
N VAL A 799 11.51 -56.44 -21.52
CA VAL A 799 11.52 -57.58 -20.59
C VAL A 799 10.13 -57.87 -20.01
N ASN A 800 9.20 -56.92 -20.12
CA ASN A 800 7.78 -57.10 -19.83
C ASN A 800 6.92 -56.11 -20.64
N GLU A 801 5.63 -56.42 -20.72
CA GLU A 801 4.60 -55.68 -21.45
C GLU A 801 4.40 -54.24 -20.93
N VAL A 802 4.48 -54.04 -19.61
CA VAL A 802 4.26 -52.73 -18.96
C VAL A 802 5.30 -51.69 -19.40
N THR A 803 6.56 -52.12 -19.63
CA THR A 803 7.61 -51.19 -20.09
C THR A 803 7.38 -50.69 -21.52
N LEU A 804 6.77 -51.52 -22.37
CA LEU A 804 6.44 -51.15 -23.76
C LEU A 804 5.30 -50.12 -23.79
N VAL A 805 4.29 -50.32 -22.94
CA VAL A 805 3.11 -49.43 -22.83
C VAL A 805 3.50 -48.06 -22.27
N ASN A 806 4.22 -48.03 -21.15
CA ASN A 806 4.65 -46.79 -20.50
C ASN A 806 5.51 -45.90 -21.43
N HIS A 807 6.28 -46.49 -22.35
CA HIS A 807 7.06 -45.74 -23.33
C HIS A 807 6.18 -44.98 -24.33
N PHE A 808 5.04 -45.56 -24.75
CA PHE A 808 4.10 -44.90 -25.65
C PHE A 808 3.20 -43.89 -24.93
N THR A 809 2.77 -44.16 -23.70
CA THR A 809 1.94 -43.21 -22.91
C THR A 809 2.69 -41.93 -22.55
N GLY A 810 3.97 -42.03 -22.16
CA GLY A 810 4.76 -40.88 -21.70
C GLY A 810 5.04 -39.79 -22.75
N VAL A 811 4.77 -40.05 -24.03
CA VAL A 811 4.87 -39.05 -25.11
C VAL A 811 3.55 -38.25 -25.26
N ALA A 812 2.41 -38.87 -24.96
CA ALA A 812 1.08 -38.27 -25.16
C ALA A 812 0.67 -37.31 -24.01
N GLU A 813 1.11 -37.55 -22.78
CA GLU A 813 0.73 -36.73 -21.61
C GLU A 813 1.43 -35.36 -21.55
N SER A 814 2.47 -35.14 -22.39
CA SER A 814 3.33 -33.96 -22.41
C SER A 814 2.67 -32.64 -22.86
N LEU A 815 1.37 -32.65 -23.20
CA LEU A 815 0.67 -31.50 -23.81
C LEU A 815 -0.36 -30.79 -22.91
N ARG A 816 -0.55 -31.21 -21.65
CA ARG A 816 -1.44 -30.50 -20.70
C ARG A 816 -0.71 -29.42 -19.90
N LYS A 817 -0.66 -28.19 -20.41
CA LYS A 817 -0.27 -26.99 -19.64
C LYS A 817 -1.48 -26.13 -19.28
N HIS A 818 -2.10 -26.43 -18.15
CA HIS A 818 -3.16 -25.60 -17.58
C HIS A 818 -2.52 -24.34 -16.98
N LYS A 819 -3.01 -23.15 -17.34
CA LYS A 819 -2.59 -21.88 -16.73
C LYS A 819 -3.26 -21.78 -15.34
N PRO A 820 -2.53 -21.40 -14.27
CA PRO A 820 -3.14 -21.15 -12.97
C PRO A 820 -4.03 -19.90 -13.03
N ALA A 821 -5.11 -19.88 -12.24
CA ALA A 821 -5.99 -18.72 -12.12
C ALA A 821 -5.97 -18.14 -10.69
N LEU A 822 -6.43 -16.90 -10.51
CA LEU A 822 -6.57 -16.26 -9.21
C LEU A 822 -8.04 -16.22 -8.80
N LEU A 823 -8.36 -16.83 -7.65
CA LEU A 823 -9.68 -16.89 -7.04
C LEU A 823 -9.78 -15.91 -5.88
N LYS A 824 -10.97 -15.38 -5.62
CA LYS A 824 -11.24 -14.56 -4.42
C LYS A 824 -11.09 -15.39 -3.15
N LYS A 825 -10.38 -14.86 -2.14
CA LYS A 825 -10.32 -15.47 -0.81
C LYS A 825 -11.72 -15.48 -0.18
N ASN A 826 -12.12 -16.63 0.37
CA ASN A 826 -13.28 -16.68 1.25
C ASN A 826 -12.89 -16.11 2.62
N LEU A 827 -13.29 -14.86 2.87
CA LEU A 827 -13.31 -14.28 4.21
C LEU A 827 -14.51 -14.88 4.95
N ASN A 828 -14.24 -15.87 5.82
CA ASN A 828 -15.15 -16.29 6.90
C ASN A 828 -15.11 -15.27 8.04
#